data_AF-A0A2S3QSG2-F1
#
_entry.id   AF-A0A2S3QSG2-F1
#
_cell.length_a   1.000
_cell.length_b   1.000
_cell.length_c   1.000
_cell.angle_alpha   90.00
_cell.angle_beta   90.00
_cell.angle_gamma   90.00
#
_symmetry.space_group_name_H-M   'P 1'
#
loop_
_entity.id
_entity.type
_entity.pdbx_description
1 polymer ?
#
loop_
_entity_poly.entity_id
_entity_poly.type
_entity_poly.pdbx_seq_one_letter_code
_entity_poly.pdbx_strand_id
1 'polypeptide(L)'
;MDIQSITSKRQACEAQECLHCSEEIAPGELITNERDGKLEKFCCYGCMSVHSLLLSNNLEDFYRYQNEQGSQANSLKERPTTSANKFEYMDSEAFIREYITIEGDKLKVHFLLEGVHCFACIWLIERISKLENSVIEAQVNIGNNLGSFTIDTKRPYSIAKLAATLAQLGYTPHPFNIEKDQEKKLSDRRDILQIGVAASAMSNIMIYAVSNYAGATGDYVKLFDGISFAFCLPVILYSARPILVNSVSAIRLRSTNVDIPLAMAIVFGFILSAINFFRESGPVYFDSITTLIFLILLSRYFVKMLTQKSMSTKGISSLFLNTGVKKIVGDTIKHVFSNEVEVGDQILFEEDERIIYDGKLASEKALILNSINTGESRPLVVNKGDFIAAGAVSLSNDLKLEISAIGTQTKLGKNLSAIENNTIVKNPANVWAQKISRYFTIGIIVLSIVALIQGLYTGDVSKSFEVILAILIVGCPCAFAMATPIVVATRINKLKSYGIYVKNELSLEELNNAKNIIFDKTGTLTKGKFAVSSFTNQSDLSDEEILALTFTLERAAQHPIAFALKKYSKQKLSNTDLSKYEDIVAEVITGKGVKAQIEDTTYFIGKGILDAEIALFADEVIIATFKIEDSIRPESKELVNFLQQRNIDIHLSTGDASEMAKKIAREAGINEASLNIEQSPEQKLELANRLENVVFVGDGDNDALAMIKSNVSIAIGAQADIALRSCDIYMPQEDLNLIKVLFKVARNVKGTLRRNIMFAVTYNIAGITLALMHIITPLHAAILMPISSLTVLLSSTLPLIGFDKRMLKNKGKS
;
A
#
# COMPACT_ATOMS: atom_id res chain seq x y z
N MET A 1 -7.54 66.04 21.73
CA MET A 1 -7.64 64.86 22.61
C MET A 1 -8.69 63.96 22.04
N ASP A 2 -8.24 62.74 21.78
CA ASP A 2 -8.77 61.67 20.94
C ASP A 2 -10.02 60.96 21.53
N ILE A 3 -10.98 60.58 20.67
CA ILE A 3 -11.24 59.23 20.09
C ILE A 3 -11.94 58.27 21.07
N GLN A 4 -12.94 57.57 20.52
CA GLN A 4 -13.66 56.37 21.01
C GLN A 4 -15.01 56.73 21.67
N SER A 5 -16.16 56.60 21.01
CA SER A 5 -16.65 55.34 20.45
C SER A 5 -17.90 55.59 19.59
N ILE A 6 -17.75 55.46 18.28
CA ILE A 6 -18.85 55.16 17.36
C ILE A 6 -18.58 53.73 16.91
N THR A 7 -19.10 52.76 17.65
CA THR A 7 -19.18 51.37 17.21
C THR A 7 -20.64 51.08 16.86
N SER A 8 -20.86 51.02 15.56
CA SER A 8 -22.06 50.50 14.91
C SER A 8 -22.48 49.16 15.51
N LYS A 9 -23.73 49.06 15.95
CA LYS A 9 -24.42 47.80 16.19
C LYS A 9 -24.45 46.98 14.89
N ARG A 10 -23.49 46.06 14.72
CA ARG A 10 -23.70 44.88 13.87
C ARG A 10 -24.60 43.94 14.67
N GLN A 11 -25.85 43.82 14.24
CA GLN A 11 -26.74 42.73 14.63
C GLN A 11 -26.01 41.42 14.32
N ALA A 12 -25.74 40.62 15.35
CA ALA A 12 -25.23 39.27 15.20
C ALA A 12 -26.29 38.46 14.43
N CYS A 13 -25.94 37.98 13.23
CA CYS A 13 -26.71 36.98 12.53
C CYS A 13 -26.45 35.66 13.26
N GLU A 14 -27.46 35.09 13.93
CA GLU A 14 -27.35 33.76 14.55
C GLU A 14 -26.96 32.74 13.48
N ALA A 15 -25.87 31.99 13.70
CA ALA A 15 -25.48 30.87 12.86
C ALA A 15 -26.62 29.84 12.88
N GLN A 16 -27.18 29.50 11.71
CA GLN A 16 -28.23 28.50 11.59
C GLN A 16 -27.60 27.15 11.27
N GLU A 17 -27.94 26.10 12.01
CA GLU A 17 -27.41 24.74 11.79
C GLU A 17 -28.30 23.93 10.83
N CYS A 18 -27.69 23.07 10.03
CA CYS A 18 -28.39 22.13 9.16
C CYS A 18 -29.03 20.98 9.96
N LEU A 19 -30.32 20.72 9.75
CA LEU A 19 -31.07 19.66 10.45
C LEU A 19 -30.55 18.22 10.21
N HIS A 20 -29.76 17.99 9.16
CA HIS A 20 -29.25 16.65 8.84
C HIS A 20 -27.78 16.44 9.21
N CYS A 21 -26.89 17.36 8.82
CA CYS A 21 -25.45 17.23 9.06
C CYS A 21 -24.94 18.04 10.25
N SER A 22 -25.79 18.87 10.87
CA SER A 22 -25.44 19.71 12.03
C SER A 22 -24.30 20.71 11.78
N GLU A 23 -23.97 21.01 10.51
CA GLU A 23 -23.01 22.07 10.15
C GLU A 23 -23.69 23.45 10.14
N GLU A 24 -22.90 24.49 10.45
CA GLU A 24 -23.33 25.89 10.30
C GLU A 24 -23.57 26.22 8.81
N ILE A 25 -24.73 26.80 8.52
CA ILE A 25 -25.15 27.22 7.18
C ILE A 25 -24.54 28.60 6.91
N ALA A 26 -23.73 28.70 5.85
CA ALA A 26 -23.17 29.97 5.41
C ALA A 26 -24.28 30.95 4.94
N PRO A 27 -24.14 32.27 5.19
CA PRO A 27 -25.15 33.25 4.79
C PRO A 27 -25.29 33.30 3.25
N GLY A 28 -26.44 32.86 2.74
CA GLY A 28 -26.78 32.83 1.30
C GLY A 28 -27.10 31.44 0.73
N GLU A 29 -26.80 30.35 1.46
CA GLU A 29 -26.95 28.95 1.00
C GLU A 29 -28.11 28.19 1.69
N LEU A 30 -29.03 28.92 2.32
CA LEU A 30 -30.12 28.33 3.09
C LEU A 30 -31.18 27.69 2.18
N ILE A 31 -31.32 26.37 2.26
CA ILE A 31 -32.41 25.63 1.62
C ILE A 31 -33.46 25.28 2.68
N THR A 32 -34.70 25.62 2.39
CA THR A 32 -35.83 25.42 3.30
C THR A 32 -36.84 24.45 2.72
N ASN A 33 -37.36 23.55 3.55
CA ASN A 33 -38.50 22.70 3.22
C ASN A 33 -39.62 22.93 4.25
N GLU A 34 -40.87 22.98 3.81
CA GLU A 34 -42.02 23.18 4.69
C GLU A 34 -42.77 21.86 4.86
N ARG A 35 -42.79 21.33 6.09
CA ARG A 35 -43.43 20.05 6.42
C ARG A 35 -44.11 20.15 7.79
N ASP A 36 -45.35 19.69 7.89
CA ASP A 36 -46.16 19.73 9.13
C ASP A 36 -46.22 21.11 9.82
N GLY A 37 -46.23 22.19 9.02
CA GLY A 37 -46.27 23.57 9.51
C GLY A 37 -44.97 24.06 10.17
N LYS A 38 -43.87 23.29 10.07
CA LYS A 38 -42.53 23.68 10.51
C LYS A 38 -41.61 23.87 9.32
N LEU A 39 -40.80 24.93 9.40
CA LEU A 39 -39.85 25.30 8.36
C LEU A 39 -38.50 24.65 8.66
N GLU A 40 -38.20 23.55 7.97
CA GLU A 40 -36.97 22.80 8.09
C GLU A 40 -35.85 23.45 7.26
N LYS A 41 -34.63 23.47 7.79
CA LYS A 41 -33.48 24.20 7.24
C LYS A 41 -32.31 23.25 6.95
N PHE A 42 -31.74 23.37 5.75
CA PHE A 42 -30.66 22.52 5.27
C PHE A 42 -29.55 23.33 4.61
N CYS A 43 -28.31 22.84 4.69
CA CYS A 43 -27.15 23.43 4.00
C CYS A 43 -27.10 23.13 2.49
N CYS A 44 -27.87 22.14 2.00
CA CYS A 44 -27.89 21.74 0.59
C CYS A 44 -29.09 20.85 0.25
N TYR A 45 -29.47 20.75 -1.04
CA TYR A 45 -30.58 19.90 -1.51
C TYR A 45 -30.36 18.41 -1.22
N GLY A 46 -29.11 17.96 -1.15
CA GLY A 46 -28.78 16.58 -0.76
C GLY A 46 -29.12 16.28 0.70
N CYS A 47 -28.83 17.20 1.64
CA CYS A 47 -29.22 17.05 3.04
C CYS A 47 -30.75 17.03 3.19
N MET A 48 -31.46 17.87 2.43
CA MET A 48 -32.92 17.84 2.37
C MET A 48 -33.45 16.50 1.80
N SER A 49 -32.80 15.97 0.76
CA SER A 49 -33.19 14.73 0.09
C SER A 49 -32.99 13.51 1.00
N VAL A 50 -31.83 13.39 1.64
CA VAL A 50 -31.53 12.31 2.58
C VAL A 50 -32.44 12.41 3.81
N HIS A 51 -32.64 13.60 4.36
CA HIS A 51 -33.58 13.81 5.47
C HIS A 51 -35.01 13.39 5.10
N SER A 52 -35.50 13.79 3.92
CA SER A 52 -36.82 13.40 3.42
C SER A 52 -36.93 11.89 3.19
N LEU A 53 -35.87 11.25 2.69
CA LEU A 53 -35.79 9.81 2.47
C LEU A 53 -35.81 9.03 3.79
N LEU A 54 -35.08 9.48 4.82
CA LEU A 54 -35.06 8.86 6.15
C LEU A 54 -36.43 8.97 6.83
N LEU A 55 -37.06 10.14 6.80
CA LEU A 55 -38.40 10.35 7.36
C LEU A 55 -39.46 9.50 6.66
N SER A 56 -39.47 9.51 5.32
CA SER A 56 -40.46 8.75 4.53
C SER A 56 -40.38 7.23 4.73
N ASN A 57 -39.27 6.71 5.25
CA ASN A 57 -39.05 5.29 5.51
C ASN A 57 -39.05 4.94 7.02
N ASN A 58 -39.55 5.83 7.89
CA ASN A 58 -39.61 5.63 9.35
C ASN A 58 -38.22 5.31 9.96
N LEU A 59 -37.18 6.05 9.54
CA LEU A 59 -35.80 5.91 10.01
C LEU A 59 -35.34 7.09 10.89
N GLU A 60 -36.28 7.82 11.50
CA GLU A 60 -36.05 9.05 12.27
C GLU A 60 -35.19 8.84 13.53
N ASP A 61 -35.15 7.61 14.06
CA ASP A 61 -34.26 7.21 15.16
C ASP A 61 -32.78 7.53 14.88
N PHE A 62 -32.39 7.63 13.61
CA PHE A 62 -31.05 8.07 13.19
C PHE A 62 -30.61 9.36 13.91
N TYR A 63 -31.50 10.35 13.98
CA TYR A 63 -31.21 11.66 14.59
C TYR A 63 -31.11 11.59 16.12
N ARG A 64 -31.84 10.66 16.76
CA ARG A 64 -31.71 10.41 18.21
C ARG A 64 -30.30 9.91 18.55
N TYR A 65 -29.81 8.92 17.79
CA TYR A 65 -28.48 8.35 18.01
C TYR A 65 -27.32 9.30 17.68
N GLN A 66 -27.48 10.16 16.67
CA GLN A 66 -26.50 11.21 16.33
C GLN A 66 -26.33 12.22 17.48
N ASN A 67 -27.45 12.63 18.10
CA ASN A 67 -27.46 13.62 19.18
C ASN A 67 -26.99 13.05 20.54
N GLU A 68 -27.23 11.76 20.83
CA GLU A 68 -26.82 11.13 22.09
C GLU A 68 -25.30 10.87 22.19
N GLN A 69 -24.57 10.76 21.08
CA GLN A 69 -23.15 10.37 21.08
C GLN A 69 -22.16 11.49 20.70
N GLY A 70 -22.64 12.73 20.50
CA GLY A 70 -21.77 13.89 20.29
C GLY A 70 -20.86 13.79 19.07
N SER A 71 -21.30 13.11 18.01
CA SER A 71 -20.50 12.99 16.78
C SER A 71 -20.53 14.29 16.00
N GLN A 72 -19.40 15.02 15.97
CA GLN A 72 -19.17 16.06 14.97
C GLN A 72 -19.13 15.38 13.59
N ALA A 73 -20.05 15.75 12.70
CA ALA A 73 -19.97 15.40 11.30
C ALA A 73 -18.73 16.10 10.72
N ASN A 74 -17.70 15.35 10.38
CA ASN A 74 -16.58 15.89 9.62
C ASN A 74 -17.04 16.12 8.17
N SER A 75 -16.75 17.32 7.68
CA SER A 75 -17.07 17.85 6.35
C SER A 75 -16.87 16.83 5.22
N LEU A 76 -17.98 16.38 4.62
CA LEU A 76 -17.98 15.73 3.31
C LEU A 76 -17.81 16.83 2.26
N LYS A 77 -16.57 17.27 2.04
CA LYS A 77 -16.27 18.42 1.15
C LYS A 77 -16.29 18.11 -0.34
N GLU A 78 -16.52 16.87 -0.76
CA GLU A 78 -16.69 16.54 -2.17
C GLU A 78 -17.82 15.53 -2.31
N ARG A 79 -18.92 15.94 -2.95
CA ARG A 79 -19.96 15.02 -3.40
C ARG A 79 -19.69 14.70 -4.87
N PRO A 80 -19.52 13.43 -5.24
CA PRO A 80 -19.78 13.04 -6.61
C PRO A 80 -21.29 13.12 -6.83
N THR A 81 -21.76 14.05 -7.67
CA THR A 81 -23.08 13.98 -8.31
C THR A 81 -23.12 12.71 -9.16
N THR A 82 -23.35 11.57 -8.52
CA THR A 82 -23.28 10.28 -9.21
C THR A 82 -24.67 9.93 -9.71
N SER A 83 -24.86 10.06 -11.02
CA SER A 83 -26.04 9.54 -11.70
C SER A 83 -26.16 8.04 -11.42
N ALA A 84 -27.39 7.53 -11.28
CA ALA A 84 -27.67 6.11 -11.06
C ALA A 84 -26.99 5.19 -12.10
N ASN A 85 -26.67 5.73 -13.28
CA ASN A 85 -26.06 5.03 -14.41
C ASN A 85 -24.62 4.54 -14.13
N LYS A 86 -23.87 5.14 -13.17
CA LYS A 86 -22.48 4.75 -12.89
C LYS A 86 -22.33 3.29 -12.45
N PHE A 87 -23.34 2.70 -11.81
CA PHE A 87 -23.26 1.35 -11.24
C PHE A 87 -23.89 0.26 -12.14
N GLU A 88 -24.45 0.61 -13.30
CA GLU A 88 -25.15 -0.33 -14.21
C GLU A 88 -24.32 -1.57 -14.56
N TYR A 89 -22.99 -1.44 -14.67
CA TYR A 89 -22.09 -2.57 -14.95
C TYR A 89 -22.15 -3.68 -13.90
N MET A 90 -22.60 -3.39 -12.67
CA MET A 90 -22.71 -4.38 -11.59
C MET A 90 -23.84 -5.39 -11.81
N ASP A 91 -24.74 -5.13 -12.77
CA ASP A 91 -25.76 -6.08 -13.19
C ASP A 91 -25.32 -6.95 -14.39
N SER A 92 -24.09 -6.77 -14.91
CA SER A 92 -23.55 -7.59 -16.00
C SER A 92 -23.29 -9.04 -15.58
N GLU A 93 -23.41 -9.99 -16.53
CA GLU A 93 -23.12 -11.40 -16.27
C GLU A 93 -21.65 -11.65 -15.90
N ALA A 94 -20.70 -10.84 -16.41
CA ALA A 94 -19.30 -10.95 -16.01
C ALA A 94 -19.10 -10.52 -14.55
N PHE A 95 -19.70 -9.41 -14.12
CA PHE A 95 -19.63 -8.96 -12.74
C PHE A 95 -20.24 -9.98 -11.77
N ILE A 96 -21.42 -10.51 -12.12
CA ILE A 96 -22.10 -11.53 -11.30
C ILE A 96 -21.21 -12.77 -11.15
N ARG A 97 -20.58 -13.26 -12.23
CA ARG A 97 -19.68 -14.41 -12.17
C ARG A 97 -18.45 -14.19 -11.29
N GLU A 98 -17.92 -12.97 -11.25
CA GLU A 98 -16.67 -12.68 -10.56
C GLU A 98 -16.84 -12.25 -9.09
N TYR A 99 -17.94 -11.58 -8.75
CA TYR A 99 -18.12 -10.95 -7.43
C TYR A 99 -19.32 -11.43 -6.64
N ILE A 100 -20.21 -12.24 -7.24
CA ILE A 100 -21.46 -12.65 -6.60
C ILE A 100 -21.47 -14.16 -6.41
N THR A 101 -21.74 -14.58 -5.18
CA THR A 101 -21.93 -15.99 -4.84
C THR A 101 -23.40 -16.32 -4.91
N ILE A 102 -23.76 -17.34 -5.68
CA ILE A 102 -25.14 -17.82 -5.86
C ILE A 102 -25.37 -19.03 -4.93
N GLU A 103 -26.28 -18.88 -3.96
CA GLU A 103 -26.67 -19.93 -3.01
C GLU A 103 -28.17 -20.23 -3.16
N GLY A 104 -28.53 -21.04 -4.16
CA GLY A 104 -29.93 -21.39 -4.45
C GLY A 104 -30.75 -20.15 -4.83
N ASP A 105 -31.76 -19.82 -4.03
CA ASP A 105 -32.65 -18.66 -4.23
C ASP A 105 -32.08 -17.34 -3.66
N LYS A 106 -30.78 -17.30 -3.32
CA LYS A 106 -30.14 -16.13 -2.70
C LYS A 106 -28.84 -15.77 -3.41
N LEU A 107 -28.60 -14.47 -3.57
CA LEU A 107 -27.32 -13.92 -4.03
C LEU A 107 -26.61 -13.23 -2.87
N LYS A 108 -25.31 -13.44 -2.74
CA LYS A 108 -24.47 -12.71 -1.80
C LYS A 108 -23.49 -11.83 -2.57
N VAL A 109 -23.48 -10.56 -2.22
CA VAL A 109 -22.53 -9.56 -2.73
C VAL A 109 -21.82 -8.87 -1.57
N HIS A 110 -20.54 -8.59 -1.76
CA HIS A 110 -19.70 -7.96 -0.76
C HIS A 110 -19.08 -6.68 -1.31
N PHE A 111 -19.20 -5.60 -0.53
CA PHE A 111 -18.66 -4.29 -0.88
C PHE A 111 -17.71 -3.80 0.22
N LEU A 112 -16.54 -3.29 -0.18
CA LEU A 112 -15.78 -2.37 0.66
C LEU A 112 -16.48 -1.01 0.59
N LEU A 113 -16.91 -0.51 1.75
CA LEU A 113 -17.68 0.72 1.85
C LEU A 113 -16.78 1.87 2.30
N GLU A 114 -16.62 2.87 1.44
CA GLU A 114 -16.01 4.14 1.83
C GLU A 114 -16.99 4.95 2.70
N GLY A 115 -16.49 5.83 3.58
CA GLY A 115 -17.34 6.72 4.39
C GLY A 115 -17.93 6.10 5.67
N VAL A 116 -17.62 4.84 6.00
CA VAL A 116 -18.08 4.19 7.25
C VAL A 116 -17.17 4.60 8.42
N HIS A 117 -17.70 5.36 9.37
CA HIS A 117 -16.89 5.95 10.46
C HIS A 117 -17.44 5.73 11.88
N CYS A 118 -18.71 5.38 12.05
CA CYS A 118 -19.31 5.23 13.37
C CYS A 118 -20.41 4.15 13.42
N PHE A 119 -20.89 3.85 14.63
CA PHE A 119 -21.98 2.89 14.85
C PHE A 119 -23.31 3.30 14.21
N ALA A 120 -23.57 4.61 14.05
CA ALA A 120 -24.74 5.09 13.32
C ALA A 120 -24.68 4.72 11.82
N CYS A 121 -23.49 4.69 11.23
CA CYS A 121 -23.29 4.21 9.85
C CYS A 121 -23.65 2.73 9.72
N ILE A 122 -23.20 1.87 10.66
CA ILE A 122 -23.58 0.45 10.67
C ILE A 122 -25.10 0.34 10.70
N TRP A 123 -25.73 0.98 11.68
CA TRP A 123 -27.17 0.86 11.90
C TRP A 123 -27.98 1.24 10.66
N LEU A 124 -27.56 2.30 9.97
CA LEU A 124 -28.22 2.77 8.75
C LEU A 124 -28.04 1.77 7.59
N ILE A 125 -26.82 1.27 7.37
CA ILE A 125 -26.53 0.33 6.28
C ILE A 125 -27.18 -1.04 6.54
N GLU A 126 -27.20 -1.53 7.78
CA GLU A 126 -27.86 -2.80 8.12
C GLU A 126 -29.39 -2.74 7.96
N ARG A 127 -29.96 -1.52 7.96
CA ARG A 127 -31.38 -1.27 7.66
C ARG A 127 -31.67 -0.95 6.20
N ILE A 128 -30.71 -1.13 5.29
CA ILE A 128 -30.91 -0.87 3.87
C ILE A 128 -32.03 -1.71 3.25
N SER A 129 -32.39 -2.86 3.86
CA SER A 129 -33.54 -3.66 3.45
C SER A 129 -34.88 -2.91 3.53
N LYS A 130 -34.96 -1.82 4.31
CA LYS A 130 -36.13 -0.92 4.29
C LYS A 130 -36.18 -0.01 3.06
N LEU A 131 -35.02 0.25 2.44
CA LEU A 131 -34.87 1.11 1.26
C LEU A 131 -34.87 0.28 -0.04
N GLU A 132 -34.27 -0.90 0.01
CA GLU A 132 -34.22 -1.86 -1.10
C GLU A 132 -34.83 -3.20 -0.71
N ASN A 133 -36.08 -3.42 -1.13
CA ASN A 133 -36.88 -4.60 -0.80
C ASN A 133 -36.29 -5.93 -1.31
N SER A 134 -35.31 -5.90 -2.22
CA SER A 134 -34.59 -7.07 -2.71
C SER A 134 -33.55 -7.58 -1.71
N VAL A 135 -33.08 -6.74 -0.78
CA VAL A 135 -32.12 -7.10 0.26
C VAL A 135 -32.83 -7.75 1.44
N ILE A 136 -32.48 -9.00 1.73
CA ILE A 136 -32.99 -9.75 2.88
C ILE A 136 -32.18 -9.41 4.13
N GLU A 137 -30.85 -9.35 3.99
CA GLU A 137 -29.92 -9.19 5.08
C GLU A 137 -28.75 -8.31 4.67
N ALA A 138 -28.38 -7.36 5.53
CA ALA A 138 -27.22 -6.52 5.37
C ALA A 138 -26.44 -6.52 6.69
N GLN A 139 -25.13 -6.79 6.61
CA GLN A 139 -24.22 -6.80 7.75
C GLN A 139 -23.00 -5.95 7.43
N VAL A 140 -22.56 -5.11 8.37
CA VAL A 140 -21.38 -4.26 8.17
C VAL A 140 -20.34 -4.50 9.26
N ASN A 141 -19.10 -4.73 8.83
CA ASN A 141 -17.96 -4.80 9.73
C ASN A 141 -17.12 -3.52 9.65
N ILE A 142 -17.14 -2.71 10.71
CA ILE A 142 -16.33 -1.48 10.83
C ILE A 142 -14.82 -1.77 10.76
N GLY A 143 -14.35 -2.90 11.29
CA GLY A 143 -12.92 -3.17 11.41
C GLY A 143 -12.19 -3.27 10.07
N ASN A 144 -12.92 -3.57 8.99
CA ASN A 144 -12.39 -3.68 7.64
C ASN A 144 -13.28 -2.99 6.58
N ASN A 145 -14.24 -2.17 7.01
CA ASN A 145 -15.22 -1.49 6.16
C ASN A 145 -15.94 -2.42 5.16
N LEU A 146 -16.18 -3.67 5.54
CA LEU A 146 -16.79 -4.66 4.65
C LEU A 146 -18.28 -4.76 4.92
N GLY A 147 -19.10 -4.41 3.92
CA GLY A 147 -20.53 -4.66 3.87
C GLY A 147 -20.84 -5.97 3.15
N SER A 148 -21.69 -6.79 3.74
CA SER A 148 -22.18 -8.05 3.17
C SER A 148 -23.69 -7.98 3.00
N PHE A 149 -24.16 -8.18 1.77
CA PHE A 149 -25.57 -8.04 1.42
C PHE A 149 -26.08 -9.34 0.81
N THR A 150 -27.19 -9.85 1.35
CA THR A 150 -27.89 -11.03 0.84
C THR A 150 -29.18 -10.58 0.16
N ILE A 151 -29.35 -10.98 -1.10
CA ILE A 151 -30.43 -10.55 -1.99
C ILE A 151 -31.31 -11.76 -2.32
N ASP A 152 -32.63 -11.55 -2.29
CA ASP A 152 -33.62 -12.55 -2.69
C ASP A 152 -33.76 -12.58 -4.22
N THR A 153 -33.50 -13.73 -4.87
CA THR A 153 -33.70 -13.85 -6.31
C THR A 153 -35.17 -13.99 -6.71
N LYS A 154 -36.07 -14.26 -5.76
CA LYS A 154 -37.52 -14.34 -6.03
C LYS A 154 -38.16 -12.97 -6.24
N ARG A 155 -37.47 -11.90 -5.89
CA ARG A 155 -37.91 -10.52 -6.08
C ARG A 155 -37.11 -9.89 -7.21
N PRO A 156 -37.65 -8.88 -7.92
CA PRO A 156 -36.86 -8.09 -8.86
C PRO A 156 -35.68 -7.46 -8.11
N TYR A 157 -34.46 -7.75 -8.55
CA TYR A 157 -33.24 -7.26 -7.92
C TYR A 157 -32.34 -6.56 -8.95
N SER A 158 -31.55 -5.62 -8.46
CA SER A 158 -30.48 -4.95 -9.20
C SER A 158 -29.39 -4.59 -8.20
N ILE A 159 -28.18 -5.07 -8.47
CA ILE A 159 -26.97 -4.77 -7.72
C ILE A 159 -26.56 -3.32 -7.96
N ALA A 160 -26.72 -2.85 -9.20
CA ALA A 160 -26.51 -1.45 -9.56
C ALA A 160 -27.36 -0.51 -8.70
N LYS A 161 -28.65 -0.86 -8.51
CA LYS A 161 -29.57 -0.09 -7.67
C LYS A 161 -29.16 -0.09 -6.20
N LEU A 162 -28.77 -1.24 -5.65
CA LEU A 162 -28.25 -1.33 -4.28
C LEU A 162 -27.01 -0.45 -4.09
N ALA A 163 -26.07 -0.50 -5.04
CA ALA A 163 -24.86 0.31 -5.00
C ALA A 163 -25.15 1.81 -5.10
N ALA A 164 -26.09 2.20 -5.96
CA ALA A 164 -26.54 3.59 -6.08
C ALA A 164 -27.18 4.08 -4.77
N THR A 165 -28.02 3.27 -4.13
CA THR A 165 -28.66 3.60 -2.85
C THR A 165 -27.60 3.77 -1.74
N LEU A 166 -26.59 2.90 -1.68
CA LEU A 166 -25.46 3.05 -0.73
C LEU A 166 -24.69 4.36 -0.96
N ALA A 167 -24.37 4.67 -2.22
CA ALA A 167 -23.66 5.89 -2.57
C ALA A 167 -24.47 7.16 -2.23
N GLN A 168 -25.79 7.14 -2.44
CA GLN A 168 -26.69 8.24 -2.06
C GLN A 168 -26.74 8.47 -0.55
N LEU A 169 -26.57 7.42 0.26
CA LEU A 169 -26.43 7.51 1.72
C LEU A 169 -25.04 7.98 2.17
N GLY A 170 -24.11 8.24 1.23
CA GLY A 170 -22.75 8.67 1.50
C GLY A 170 -21.74 7.53 1.66
N TYR A 171 -22.12 6.30 1.31
CA TYR A 171 -21.24 5.13 1.39
C TYR A 171 -20.89 4.60 0.00
N THR A 172 -19.74 4.98 -0.55
CA THR A 172 -19.33 4.52 -1.88
C THR A 172 -18.98 3.03 -1.85
N PRO A 173 -19.68 2.16 -2.60
CA PRO A 173 -19.43 0.73 -2.58
C PRO A 173 -18.40 0.32 -3.65
N HIS A 174 -17.39 -0.45 -3.23
CA HIS A 174 -16.40 -1.06 -4.12
C HIS A 174 -16.51 -2.59 -4.08
N PRO A 175 -16.61 -3.28 -5.24
CA PRO A 175 -16.79 -4.74 -5.27
C PRO A 175 -15.62 -5.48 -4.61
N PHE A 176 -15.93 -6.45 -3.75
CA PHE A 176 -14.95 -7.25 -3.03
C PHE A 176 -15.22 -8.75 -3.22
N ASN A 177 -14.25 -9.48 -3.78
CA ASN A 177 -14.36 -10.92 -3.94
C ASN A 177 -13.97 -11.64 -2.63
N ILE A 178 -14.96 -12.25 -1.98
CA ILE A 178 -14.80 -12.98 -0.71
C ILE A 178 -14.19 -14.38 -0.88
N GLU A 179 -14.25 -15.02 -2.05
CA GLU A 179 -13.76 -16.40 -2.24
C GLU A 179 -12.27 -16.52 -1.95
N LYS A 180 -11.46 -15.53 -2.38
CA LYS A 180 -10.03 -15.46 -2.05
C LYS A 180 -9.75 -15.25 -0.55
N ASP A 181 -10.69 -14.68 0.21
CA ASP A 181 -10.60 -14.56 1.68
C ASP A 181 -11.17 -15.79 2.41
N GLN A 182 -12.15 -16.48 1.82
CA GLN A 182 -12.70 -17.73 2.35
C GLN A 182 -11.71 -18.89 2.23
N GLU A 183 -11.01 -19.05 1.11
CA GLU A 183 -9.93 -20.03 0.98
C GLU A 183 -8.85 -19.84 2.06
N LYS A 184 -8.55 -18.57 2.37
CA LYS A 184 -7.62 -18.20 3.45
C LYS A 184 -8.17 -18.56 4.83
N LYS A 185 -9.44 -18.25 5.13
CA LYS A 185 -10.10 -18.62 6.40
C LYS A 185 -10.21 -20.14 6.59
N LEU A 186 -10.51 -20.89 5.52
CA LEU A 186 -10.55 -22.35 5.55
C LEU A 186 -9.16 -22.95 5.82
N SER A 187 -8.12 -22.38 5.20
CA SER A 187 -6.71 -22.72 5.48
C SER A 187 -6.35 -22.45 6.95
N ASP A 188 -6.69 -21.27 7.48
CA ASP A 188 -6.41 -20.91 8.87
C ASP A 188 -7.13 -21.83 9.87
N ARG A 189 -8.40 -22.20 9.60
CA ARG A 189 -9.14 -23.18 10.41
C ARG A 189 -8.47 -24.55 10.40
N ARG A 190 -7.99 -25.01 9.25
CA ARG A 190 -7.30 -26.31 9.13
C ARG A 190 -6.03 -26.33 9.96
N ASP A 191 -5.24 -25.26 9.93
CA ASP A 191 -4.00 -25.16 10.72
C ASP A 191 -4.28 -25.25 12.23
N ILE A 192 -5.31 -24.55 12.72
CA ILE A 192 -5.72 -24.61 14.14
C ILE A 192 -6.17 -26.02 14.52
N LEU A 193 -6.95 -26.71 13.67
CA LEU A 193 -7.37 -28.09 13.93
C LEU A 193 -6.19 -29.06 13.97
N GLN A 194 -5.23 -28.93 13.06
CA GLN A 194 -4.01 -29.75 13.05
C GLN A 194 -3.18 -29.56 14.33
N ILE A 195 -3.10 -28.32 14.83
CA ILE A 195 -2.47 -28.00 16.12
C ILE A 195 -3.26 -28.62 17.27
N GLY A 196 -4.59 -28.50 17.26
CA GLY A 196 -5.46 -29.05 18.30
C GLY A 196 -5.34 -30.57 18.43
N VAL A 197 -5.33 -31.29 17.31
CA VAL A 197 -5.11 -32.75 17.28
C VAL A 197 -3.73 -33.11 17.82
N ALA A 198 -2.68 -32.42 17.38
CA ALA A 198 -1.32 -32.67 17.86
C ALA A 198 -1.18 -32.39 19.37
N ALA A 199 -1.76 -31.28 19.86
CA ALA A 199 -1.76 -30.87 21.27
C ALA A 199 -2.48 -31.88 22.16
N SER A 200 -3.67 -32.32 21.73
CA SER A 200 -4.47 -33.31 22.44
C SER A 200 -3.73 -34.65 22.55
N ALA A 201 -3.21 -35.17 21.45
CA ALA A 201 -2.47 -36.44 21.45
C ALA A 201 -1.17 -36.34 22.26
N MET A 202 -0.37 -35.29 22.07
CA MET A 202 0.84 -35.05 22.85
C MET A 202 0.56 -35.02 24.35
N SER A 203 -0.49 -34.31 24.77
CA SER A 203 -0.81 -34.15 26.19
C SER A 203 -1.17 -35.48 26.84
N ASN A 204 -1.95 -36.32 26.15
CA ASN A 204 -2.29 -37.66 26.63
C ASN A 204 -1.07 -38.58 26.64
N ILE A 205 -0.29 -38.61 25.56
CA ILE A 205 0.93 -39.43 25.47
C ILE A 205 1.91 -39.07 26.60
N MET A 206 2.08 -37.78 26.91
CA MET A 206 3.02 -37.33 27.93
C MET A 206 2.66 -37.85 29.33
N ILE A 207 1.36 -37.97 29.67
CA ILE A 207 0.91 -38.54 30.95
C ILE A 207 1.39 -40.00 31.09
N TYR A 208 1.26 -40.77 30.01
CA TYR A 208 1.70 -42.17 29.98
C TYR A 208 3.22 -42.30 29.94
N ALA A 209 3.90 -41.48 29.13
CA ALA A 209 5.35 -41.48 29.02
C ALA A 209 6.05 -41.08 30.33
N VAL A 210 5.52 -40.09 31.06
CA VAL A 210 6.03 -39.73 32.40
C VAL A 210 5.95 -40.90 33.37
N SER A 211 4.92 -41.73 33.28
CA SER A 211 4.80 -42.93 34.11
C SER A 211 5.91 -43.94 33.79
N ASN A 212 6.27 -44.11 32.50
CA ASN A 212 7.41 -44.93 32.09
C ASN A 212 8.75 -44.34 32.57
N TYR A 213 8.95 -43.02 32.45
CA TYR A 213 10.15 -42.34 32.96
C TYR A 213 10.28 -42.40 34.49
N ALA A 214 9.16 -42.42 35.22
CA ALA A 214 9.11 -42.54 36.67
C ALA A 214 9.39 -43.97 37.18
N GLY A 215 9.62 -44.93 36.29
CA GLY A 215 10.02 -46.30 36.64
C GLY A 215 8.88 -47.32 36.65
N ALA A 216 7.79 -47.08 35.92
CA ALA A 216 6.80 -48.13 35.67
C ALA A 216 7.45 -49.36 35.01
N THR A 217 7.05 -50.56 35.43
CA THR A 217 7.58 -51.83 34.92
C THR A 217 6.46 -52.83 34.66
N GLY A 218 6.74 -53.87 33.86
CA GLY A 218 5.77 -54.93 33.55
C GLY A 218 4.73 -54.55 32.49
N ASP A 219 3.55 -55.17 32.56
CA ASP A 219 2.50 -55.07 31.52
C ASP A 219 1.94 -53.65 31.33
N TYR A 220 2.04 -52.80 32.37
CA TYR A 220 1.60 -51.40 32.29
C TYR A 220 2.41 -50.59 31.28
N VAL A 221 3.71 -50.84 31.15
CA VAL A 221 4.57 -50.14 30.15
C VAL A 221 4.10 -50.48 28.74
N LYS A 222 3.81 -51.76 28.47
CA LYS A 222 3.30 -52.22 27.18
C LYS A 222 1.95 -51.59 26.85
N LEU A 223 1.06 -51.53 27.84
CA LEU A 223 -0.25 -50.89 27.69
C LEU A 223 -0.09 -49.40 27.37
N PHE A 224 0.76 -48.69 28.10
CA PHE A 224 1.03 -47.27 27.92
C PHE A 224 1.70 -46.95 26.58
N ASP A 225 2.63 -47.78 26.13
CA ASP A 225 3.26 -47.65 24.81
C ASP A 225 2.26 -47.95 23.69
N GLY A 226 1.36 -48.91 23.88
CA GLY A 226 0.29 -49.23 22.94
C GLY A 226 -0.73 -48.11 22.79
N ILE A 227 -1.14 -47.51 23.92
CA ILE A 227 -1.98 -46.30 23.91
C ILE A 227 -1.22 -45.16 23.20
N SER A 228 0.06 -44.98 23.51
CA SER A 228 0.88 -43.93 22.90
C SER A 228 1.03 -44.08 21.40
N PHE A 229 1.19 -45.32 20.90
CA PHE A 229 1.19 -45.64 19.48
C PHE A 229 -0.14 -45.27 18.81
N ALA A 230 -1.27 -45.63 19.42
CA ALA A 230 -2.60 -45.32 18.89
C ALA A 230 -2.86 -43.81 18.77
N PHE A 231 -2.47 -43.02 19.78
CA PHE A 231 -2.56 -41.56 19.72
C PHE A 231 -1.56 -40.92 18.76
N CYS A 232 -0.41 -41.57 18.50
CA CYS A 232 0.61 -41.06 17.58
C CYS A 232 0.15 -41.12 16.10
N LEU A 233 -0.64 -42.13 15.72
CA LEU A 233 -1.14 -42.32 14.35
C LEU A 233 -1.88 -41.10 13.75
N PRO A 234 -2.92 -40.53 14.39
CA PRO A 234 -3.61 -39.36 13.84
C PRO A 234 -2.67 -38.14 13.74
N VAL A 235 -1.70 -37.99 14.65
CA VAL A 235 -0.74 -36.89 14.58
C VAL A 235 0.16 -37.01 13.35
N ILE A 236 0.63 -38.22 13.02
CA ILE A 236 1.48 -38.42 11.84
C ILE A 236 0.68 -38.33 10.54
N LEU A 237 -0.48 -38.95 10.47
CA LEU A 237 -1.28 -39.02 9.24
C LEU A 237 -1.98 -37.70 8.90
N TYR A 238 -2.40 -36.93 9.91
CA TYR A 238 -3.14 -35.69 9.72
C TYR A 238 -2.32 -34.44 10.03
N SER A 239 -1.74 -34.33 11.23
CA SER A 239 -1.04 -33.11 11.67
C SER A 239 0.32 -32.93 10.99
N ALA A 240 1.10 -34.01 10.80
CA ALA A 240 2.41 -33.94 10.12
C ALA A 240 2.32 -33.90 8.59
N ARG A 241 1.14 -34.09 8.00
CA ARG A 241 0.92 -34.12 6.54
C ARG A 241 1.56 -32.95 5.79
N PRO A 242 1.44 -31.67 6.22
CA PRO A 242 2.06 -30.55 5.49
C PRO A 242 3.58 -30.69 5.40
N ILE A 243 4.23 -31.10 6.48
CA ILE A 243 5.68 -31.30 6.55
C ILE A 243 6.10 -32.43 5.59
N LEU A 244 5.41 -33.57 5.64
CA LEU A 244 5.73 -34.74 4.82
C LEU A 244 5.54 -34.46 3.31
N VAL A 245 4.42 -33.83 2.93
CA VAL A 245 4.12 -33.51 1.52
C VAL A 245 5.11 -32.49 0.97
N ASN A 246 5.47 -31.47 1.74
CA ASN A 246 6.45 -30.47 1.34
C ASN A 246 7.83 -31.10 1.09
N SER A 247 8.25 -32.02 1.96
CA SER A 247 9.55 -32.70 1.84
C SER A 247 9.61 -33.60 0.61
N VAL A 248 8.56 -34.40 0.36
CA VAL A 248 8.47 -35.23 -0.85
C VAL A 248 8.52 -34.36 -2.11
N SER A 249 7.82 -33.22 -2.11
CA SER A 249 7.82 -32.28 -3.23
C SER A 249 9.20 -31.67 -3.47
N ALA A 250 9.90 -31.26 -2.40
CA ALA A 250 11.25 -30.71 -2.51
C ALA A 250 12.27 -31.72 -3.06
N ILE A 251 12.19 -32.97 -2.59
CA ILE A 251 13.04 -34.06 -3.09
C ILE A 251 12.80 -34.29 -4.60
N ARG A 252 11.53 -34.33 -5.05
CA ARG A 252 11.19 -34.47 -6.48
C ARG A 252 11.74 -33.32 -7.33
N LEU A 253 11.71 -32.10 -6.79
CA LEU A 253 12.21 -30.90 -7.45
C LEU A 253 13.74 -30.73 -7.32
N ARG A 254 14.46 -31.69 -6.73
CA ARG A 254 15.90 -31.61 -6.42
C ARG A 254 16.28 -30.34 -5.66
N SER A 255 15.36 -29.84 -4.82
CA SER A 255 15.56 -28.69 -3.95
C SER A 255 15.70 -29.15 -2.50
N THR A 256 16.44 -28.39 -1.70
CA THR A 256 16.56 -28.62 -0.26
C THR A 256 15.65 -27.65 0.47
N ASN A 257 14.70 -28.16 1.26
CA ASN A 257 13.86 -27.35 2.13
C ASN A 257 14.11 -27.69 3.61
N VAL A 258 13.64 -26.82 4.51
CA VAL A 258 13.75 -27.00 5.96
C VAL A 258 12.90 -28.18 6.46
N ASP A 259 11.92 -28.62 5.67
CA ASP A 259 11.01 -29.70 6.05
C ASP A 259 11.66 -31.08 5.87
N ILE A 260 12.72 -31.23 5.07
CA ILE A 260 13.39 -32.53 4.82
C ILE A 260 13.95 -33.16 6.09
N PRO A 261 14.85 -32.51 6.88
CA PRO A 261 15.36 -33.10 8.12
C PRO A 261 14.27 -33.43 9.12
N LEU A 262 13.23 -32.59 9.18
CA LEU A 262 12.11 -32.77 10.07
C LEU A 262 11.24 -33.98 9.68
N ALA A 263 10.94 -34.12 8.40
CA ALA A 263 10.24 -35.28 7.86
C ALA A 263 11.03 -36.57 8.11
N MET A 264 12.36 -36.52 7.94
CA MET A 264 13.24 -37.64 8.29
C MET A 264 13.16 -37.99 9.77
N ALA A 265 13.24 -37.00 10.68
CA ALA A 265 13.11 -37.24 12.12
C ALA A 265 11.77 -37.89 12.49
N ILE A 266 10.66 -37.40 11.91
CA ILE A 266 9.31 -37.92 12.18
C ILE A 266 9.17 -39.36 11.64
N VAL A 267 9.55 -39.61 10.39
CA VAL A 267 9.41 -40.93 9.76
C VAL A 267 10.34 -41.94 10.42
N PHE A 268 11.62 -41.59 10.59
CA PHE A 268 12.60 -42.47 11.20
C PHE A 268 12.26 -42.75 12.67
N GLY A 269 11.94 -41.72 13.44
CA GLY A 269 11.53 -41.87 14.83
C GLY A 269 10.29 -42.75 14.98
N PHE A 270 9.30 -42.58 14.11
CA PHE A 270 8.06 -43.37 14.19
C PHE A 270 8.29 -44.84 13.83
N ILE A 271 9.00 -45.11 12.72
CA ILE A 271 9.29 -46.48 12.28
C ILE A 271 10.10 -47.20 13.36
N LEU A 272 11.12 -46.56 13.93
CA LEU A 272 11.92 -47.15 14.99
C LEU A 272 11.11 -47.41 16.27
N SER A 273 10.33 -46.41 16.71
CA SER A 273 9.48 -46.56 17.88
C SER A 273 8.45 -47.67 17.70
N ALA A 274 7.89 -47.83 16.49
CA ALA A 274 6.99 -48.92 16.16
C ALA A 274 7.70 -50.28 16.17
N ILE A 275 8.90 -50.40 15.59
CA ILE A 275 9.68 -51.63 15.60
C ILE A 275 10.02 -52.05 17.04
N ASN A 276 10.49 -51.10 17.87
CA ASN A 276 10.85 -51.36 19.27
C ASN A 276 9.63 -51.74 20.11
N PHE A 277 8.49 -51.10 19.87
CA PHE A 277 7.21 -51.44 20.48
C PHE A 277 6.79 -52.88 20.15
N PHE A 278 6.78 -53.27 18.86
CA PHE A 278 6.37 -54.63 18.46
C PHE A 278 7.36 -55.72 18.84
N ARG A 279 8.65 -55.40 18.93
CA ARG A 279 9.70 -56.35 19.35
C ARG A 279 9.88 -56.41 20.87
N GLU A 280 9.19 -55.55 21.61
CA GLU A 280 9.36 -55.36 23.05
C GLU A 280 10.83 -55.12 23.44
N SER A 281 11.57 -54.44 22.55
CA SER A 281 13.02 -54.31 22.64
C SER A 281 13.43 -52.85 22.45
N GLY A 282 13.99 -52.26 23.50
CA GLY A 282 14.56 -50.91 23.44
C GLY A 282 13.53 -49.78 23.66
N PRO A 283 14.01 -48.53 23.66
CA PRO A 283 13.21 -47.35 23.97
C PRO A 283 12.23 -46.96 22.84
N VAL A 284 11.10 -46.37 23.22
CA VAL A 284 10.02 -45.90 22.35
C VAL A 284 9.88 -44.38 22.49
N TYR A 285 9.72 -43.64 21.38
CA TYR A 285 9.77 -42.17 21.34
C TYR A 285 8.50 -41.51 20.77
N PHE A 286 7.32 -42.13 20.92
CA PHE A 286 6.06 -41.54 20.43
C PHE A 286 5.75 -40.18 21.07
N ASP A 287 6.11 -40.01 22.34
CA ASP A 287 6.04 -38.76 23.11
C ASP A 287 6.89 -37.65 22.47
N SER A 288 8.13 -37.96 22.12
CA SER A 288 9.08 -37.00 21.57
C SER A 288 8.66 -36.55 20.17
N ILE A 289 8.16 -37.47 19.34
CA ILE A 289 7.69 -37.17 17.97
C ILE A 289 6.42 -36.32 18.00
N THR A 290 5.44 -36.66 18.84
CA THR A 290 4.19 -35.88 18.92
C THR A 290 4.41 -34.50 19.51
N THR A 291 5.31 -34.38 20.50
CA THR A 291 5.78 -33.11 21.06
C THR A 291 6.44 -32.25 19.99
N LEU A 292 7.34 -32.82 19.19
CA LEU A 292 7.99 -32.15 18.07
C LEU A 292 6.98 -31.60 17.06
N ILE A 293 6.02 -32.42 16.62
CA ILE A 293 5.00 -32.02 15.63
C ILE A 293 4.12 -30.88 16.19
N PHE A 294 3.65 -31.00 17.43
CA PHE A 294 2.84 -29.97 18.07
C PHE A 294 3.58 -28.62 18.13
N LEU A 295 4.81 -28.61 18.66
CA LEU A 295 5.58 -27.38 18.85
C LEU A 295 5.94 -26.70 17.51
N ILE A 296 6.18 -27.48 16.46
CA ILE A 296 6.47 -26.94 15.13
C ILE A 296 5.22 -26.37 14.46
N LEU A 297 4.08 -27.03 14.55
CA LEU A 297 2.83 -26.48 14.01
C LEU A 297 2.44 -25.20 14.76
N LEU A 298 2.56 -25.20 16.09
CA LEU A 298 2.29 -24.03 16.92
C LEU A 298 3.18 -22.85 16.54
N SER A 299 4.50 -23.06 16.42
CA SER A 299 5.44 -22.01 16.02
C SER A 299 5.16 -21.48 14.62
N ARG A 300 4.91 -22.35 13.63
CA ARG A 300 4.54 -21.94 12.25
C ARG A 300 3.27 -21.09 12.23
N TYR A 301 2.26 -21.44 13.02
CA TYR A 301 1.03 -20.68 13.12
C TYR A 301 1.25 -19.29 13.72
N PHE A 302 2.06 -19.17 14.78
CA PHE A 302 2.44 -17.86 15.31
C PHE A 302 3.17 -17.01 14.26
N VAL A 303 4.08 -17.60 13.47
CA VAL A 303 4.76 -16.88 12.38
C VAL A 303 3.75 -16.44 11.31
N LYS A 304 2.85 -17.32 10.86
CA LYS A 304 1.79 -17.02 9.88
C LYS A 304 0.92 -15.85 10.35
N MET A 305 0.50 -15.86 11.61
CA MET A 305 -0.31 -14.80 12.21
C MET A 305 0.43 -13.45 12.22
N LEU A 306 1.73 -13.45 12.51
CA LEU A 306 2.54 -12.23 12.56
C LEU A 306 2.83 -11.63 11.17
N THR A 307 3.07 -12.47 10.16
CA THR A 307 3.33 -12.00 8.79
C THR A 307 2.06 -11.53 8.07
N GLN A 308 0.92 -12.22 8.28
CA GLN A 308 -0.34 -11.86 7.63
C GLN A 308 -0.90 -10.49 8.03
N LYS A 309 -0.67 -10.03 9.28
CA LYS A 309 -1.09 -8.68 9.71
C LYS A 309 -0.37 -7.55 8.95
N SER A 310 0.79 -7.83 8.34
CA SER A 310 1.59 -6.86 7.58
C SER A 310 1.19 -6.76 6.10
N MET A 311 0.73 -7.87 5.49
CA MET A 311 0.44 -7.98 4.05
C MET A 311 -0.96 -7.51 3.61
N SER A 312 -1.73 -6.84 4.48
CA SER A 312 -3.06 -6.32 4.13
C SER A 312 -3.00 -5.01 3.32
N THR A 313 -2.22 -4.98 2.25
CA THR A 313 -2.21 -3.92 1.23
C THR A 313 -2.94 -4.33 -0.05
N LYS A 314 -3.35 -5.60 -0.17
CA LYS A 314 -4.15 -6.11 -1.31
C LYS A 314 -5.47 -5.36 -1.53
N GLY A 315 -6.00 -4.71 -0.50
CA GLY A 315 -7.22 -3.90 -0.60
C GLY A 315 -7.04 -2.59 -1.37
N ILE A 316 -5.81 -2.06 -1.50
CA ILE A 316 -5.59 -0.74 -2.12
C ILE A 316 -5.45 -0.86 -3.64
N SER A 317 -4.79 -1.91 -4.14
CA SER A 317 -4.67 -2.14 -5.59
C SER A 317 -6.00 -2.53 -6.25
N SER A 318 -6.93 -3.14 -5.50
CA SER A 318 -8.27 -3.49 -5.99
C SER A 318 -9.23 -2.30 -6.11
N LEU A 319 -8.92 -1.15 -5.49
CA LEU A 319 -9.77 0.04 -5.55
C LEU A 319 -9.80 0.70 -6.95
N PHE A 320 -8.83 0.41 -7.82
CA PHE A 320 -8.61 1.15 -9.05
C PHE A 320 -8.63 0.33 -10.35
N LEU A 321 -8.96 -0.97 -10.28
CA LEU A 321 -8.86 -1.87 -11.44
C LEU A 321 -10.20 -2.40 -11.96
N ASN A 322 -11.32 -2.18 -11.25
CA ASN A 322 -12.59 -2.86 -11.54
C ASN A 322 -13.78 -1.89 -11.56
N THR A 323 -13.75 -0.90 -12.46
CA THR A 323 -14.86 0.04 -12.67
C THR A 323 -15.64 -0.29 -13.95
N GLY A 324 -16.87 0.23 -14.04
CA GLY A 324 -17.65 0.23 -15.27
C GLY A 324 -17.14 1.27 -16.26
N VAL A 325 -17.31 0.99 -17.55
CA VAL A 325 -16.93 1.84 -18.68
C VAL A 325 -18.09 2.01 -19.64
N LYS A 326 -18.20 3.17 -20.30
CA LYS A 326 -19.31 3.48 -21.22
C LYS A 326 -18.98 3.00 -22.63
N LYS A 327 -19.51 1.84 -23.03
CA LYS A 327 -19.38 1.27 -24.37
C LYS A 327 -20.51 1.76 -25.29
N ILE A 328 -20.16 2.24 -26.47
CA ILE A 328 -21.10 2.62 -27.52
C ILE A 328 -21.45 1.36 -28.33
N VAL A 329 -22.73 1.02 -28.40
CA VAL A 329 -23.26 -0.10 -29.19
C VAL A 329 -24.35 0.47 -30.12
N GLY A 330 -24.00 0.67 -31.39
CA GLY A 330 -24.85 1.39 -32.34
C GLY A 330 -25.02 2.86 -31.92
N ASP A 331 -26.27 3.32 -31.81
CA ASP A 331 -26.60 4.68 -31.33
C ASP A 331 -26.82 4.76 -29.80
N THR A 332 -26.59 3.67 -29.06
CA THR A 332 -26.84 3.63 -27.60
C THR A 332 -25.54 3.50 -26.80
N ILE A 333 -25.48 4.17 -25.65
CA ILE A 333 -24.39 4.06 -24.68
C ILE A 333 -24.82 3.07 -23.59
N LYS A 334 -23.98 2.06 -23.33
CA LYS A 334 -24.17 1.07 -22.27
C LYS A 334 -22.99 1.07 -21.31
N HIS A 335 -23.25 1.02 -20.01
CA HIS A 335 -22.21 0.81 -19.01
C HIS A 335 -21.88 -0.68 -18.89
N VAL A 336 -20.69 -1.07 -19.31
CA VAL A 336 -20.19 -2.45 -19.27
C VAL A 336 -19.05 -2.57 -18.26
N PHE A 337 -18.77 -3.79 -17.82
CA PHE A 337 -17.61 -4.00 -16.94
C PHE A 337 -16.32 -3.83 -17.76
N SER A 338 -15.28 -3.23 -17.19
CA SER A 338 -14.02 -2.95 -17.90
C SER A 338 -13.35 -4.19 -18.51
N ASN A 339 -13.62 -5.37 -17.95
CA ASN A 339 -13.15 -6.66 -18.46
C ASN A 339 -13.91 -7.17 -19.70
N GLU A 340 -15.07 -6.59 -20.03
CA GLU A 340 -15.88 -6.94 -21.21
C GLU A 340 -15.53 -6.09 -22.45
N VAL A 341 -14.53 -5.20 -22.35
CA VAL A 341 -14.07 -4.37 -23.46
C VAL A 341 -13.14 -5.16 -24.36
N GLU A 342 -13.46 -5.20 -25.66
CA GLU A 342 -12.67 -5.84 -26.70
C GLU A 342 -12.01 -4.83 -27.63
N VAL A 343 -10.99 -5.27 -28.37
CA VAL A 343 -10.34 -4.46 -29.41
C VAL A 343 -11.36 -4.21 -30.53
N GLY A 344 -11.49 -2.94 -30.95
CA GLY A 344 -12.48 -2.47 -31.92
C GLY A 344 -13.73 -1.86 -31.29
N ASP A 345 -13.92 -2.00 -29.97
CA ASP A 345 -15.02 -1.32 -29.29
C ASP A 345 -14.83 0.20 -29.28
N GLN A 346 -15.94 0.94 -29.23
CA GLN A 346 -15.92 2.38 -29.02
C GLN A 346 -16.32 2.70 -27.58
N ILE A 347 -15.42 3.34 -26.84
CA ILE A 347 -15.63 3.75 -25.45
C ILE A 347 -15.76 5.26 -25.37
N LEU A 348 -16.77 5.72 -24.64
CA LEU A 348 -17.00 7.12 -24.33
C LEU A 348 -16.33 7.47 -22.99
N PHE A 349 -15.55 8.54 -22.98
CA PHE A 349 -14.96 9.13 -21.78
C PHE A 349 -15.56 10.50 -21.53
N GLU A 350 -15.93 10.75 -20.28
CA GLU A 350 -16.33 12.08 -19.78
C GLU A 350 -15.11 12.91 -19.35
N GLU A 351 -15.35 14.18 -19.03
CA GLU A 351 -14.33 15.05 -18.46
C GLU A 351 -13.79 14.48 -17.14
N ASP A 352 -12.47 14.61 -16.95
CA ASP A 352 -11.67 14.05 -15.87
C ASP A 352 -11.64 12.52 -15.77
N GLU A 353 -12.23 11.79 -16.72
CA GLU A 353 -12.08 10.33 -16.78
C GLU A 353 -10.71 9.94 -17.34
N ARG A 354 -10.05 9.01 -16.64
CA ARG A 354 -8.76 8.47 -17.08
C ARG A 354 -8.96 7.38 -18.13
N ILE A 355 -8.25 7.53 -19.24
CA ILE A 355 -8.21 6.57 -20.33
C ILE A 355 -7.32 5.39 -19.93
N ILE A 356 -7.90 4.21 -19.82
CA ILE A 356 -7.22 2.97 -19.41
C ILE A 356 -6.87 2.02 -20.58
N TYR A 357 -7.16 2.45 -21.81
CA TYR A 357 -6.95 1.69 -23.04
C TYR A 357 -6.10 2.47 -24.03
N ASP A 358 -5.44 1.78 -24.96
CA ASP A 358 -4.84 2.43 -26.12
C ASP A 358 -5.85 2.44 -27.25
N GLY A 359 -5.99 3.56 -27.96
CA GLY A 359 -6.97 3.65 -29.04
C GLY A 359 -6.73 4.81 -29.99
N LYS A 360 -7.60 4.92 -30.99
CA LYS A 360 -7.66 6.08 -31.89
C LYS A 360 -8.87 6.92 -31.56
N LEU A 361 -8.72 8.24 -31.63
CA LEU A 361 -9.84 9.15 -31.42
C LEU A 361 -10.89 8.95 -32.53
N ALA A 362 -12.12 8.65 -32.14
CA ALA A 362 -13.27 8.54 -33.05
C ALA A 362 -14.04 9.88 -33.16
N SER A 363 -14.00 10.71 -32.12
CA SER A 363 -14.52 12.09 -32.14
C SER A 363 -13.71 12.99 -33.09
N GLU A 364 -14.32 14.07 -33.60
CA GLU A 364 -13.63 15.00 -34.52
C GLU A 364 -12.42 15.68 -33.85
N LYS A 365 -12.57 16.06 -32.57
CA LYS A 365 -11.56 16.74 -31.78
C LYS A 365 -11.80 16.47 -30.30
N ALA A 366 -10.74 16.36 -29.50
CA ALA A 366 -10.83 16.28 -28.05
C ALA A 366 -9.60 16.93 -27.39
N LEU A 367 -9.75 17.30 -26.11
CA LEU A 367 -8.66 17.72 -25.25
C LEU A 367 -8.33 16.59 -24.27
N ILE A 368 -7.04 16.27 -24.14
CA ILE A 368 -6.55 15.27 -23.20
C ILE A 368 -5.37 15.81 -22.40
N LEU A 369 -5.22 15.38 -21.15
CA LEU A 369 -4.02 15.62 -20.35
C LEU A 369 -3.19 14.34 -20.33
N ASN A 370 -1.99 14.36 -20.89
CA ASN A 370 -1.15 13.17 -21.04
C ASN A 370 0.11 13.20 -20.17
N SER A 371 0.00 13.76 -18.96
CA SER A 371 1.13 13.96 -18.04
C SER A 371 1.88 12.67 -17.73
N ILE A 372 1.16 11.54 -17.56
CA ILE A 372 1.80 10.25 -17.24
C ILE A 372 2.72 9.74 -18.35
N ASN A 373 2.36 9.95 -19.62
CA ASN A 373 3.15 9.41 -20.73
C ASN A 373 4.18 10.40 -21.28
N THR A 374 3.94 11.71 -21.11
CA THR A 374 4.78 12.76 -21.72
C THR A 374 5.50 13.64 -20.71
N GLY A 375 5.11 13.58 -19.43
CA GLY A 375 5.55 14.48 -18.37
C GLY A 375 5.00 15.90 -18.47
N GLU A 376 4.18 16.20 -19.47
CA GLU A 376 3.63 17.53 -19.69
C GLU A 376 2.25 17.67 -19.03
N SER A 377 2.11 18.61 -18.09
CA SER A 377 0.83 18.91 -17.42
C SER A 377 -0.13 19.78 -18.25
N ARG A 378 0.09 19.87 -19.57
CA ARG A 378 -0.75 20.70 -20.46
C ARG A 378 -1.78 19.86 -21.21
N PRO A 379 -3.00 20.39 -21.41
CA PRO A 379 -3.97 19.81 -22.32
C PRO A 379 -3.43 19.74 -23.76
N LEU A 380 -3.38 18.55 -24.33
CA LEU A 380 -3.09 18.27 -25.72
C LEU A 380 -4.40 18.23 -26.51
N VAL A 381 -4.45 18.96 -27.62
CA VAL A 381 -5.55 18.85 -28.58
C VAL A 381 -5.25 17.67 -29.51
N VAL A 382 -6.18 16.72 -29.58
CA VAL A 382 -6.11 15.55 -30.46
C VAL A 382 -7.24 15.59 -31.46
N ASN A 383 -6.95 15.25 -32.72
CA ASN A 383 -7.92 15.22 -33.80
C ASN A 383 -8.31 13.78 -34.11
N LYS A 384 -9.40 13.63 -34.87
CA LYS A 384 -9.89 12.31 -35.29
C LYS A 384 -8.80 11.46 -35.94
N GLY A 385 -8.71 10.22 -35.51
CA GLY A 385 -7.71 9.25 -35.97
C GLY A 385 -6.37 9.31 -35.24
N ASP A 386 -6.11 10.36 -34.44
CA ASP A 386 -4.90 10.43 -33.63
C ASP A 386 -4.89 9.33 -32.56
N PHE A 387 -3.70 8.81 -32.29
CA PHE A 387 -3.49 7.75 -31.31
C PHE A 387 -3.42 8.33 -29.89
N ILE A 388 -4.20 7.76 -28.99
CA ILE A 388 -4.22 8.11 -27.57
C ILE A 388 -3.78 6.89 -26.77
N ALA A 389 -2.75 7.08 -25.94
CA ALA A 389 -2.22 6.03 -25.10
C ALA A 389 -2.96 5.96 -23.75
N ALA A 390 -3.05 4.74 -23.20
CA ALA A 390 -3.51 4.51 -21.84
C ALA A 390 -2.69 5.36 -20.85
N GLY A 391 -3.35 5.93 -19.84
CA GLY A 391 -2.77 6.85 -18.88
C GLY A 391 -3.14 8.33 -19.09
N ALA A 392 -3.61 8.71 -20.28
CA ALA A 392 -4.15 10.04 -20.52
C ALA A 392 -5.46 10.28 -19.74
N VAL A 393 -5.76 11.53 -19.42
CA VAL A 393 -7.02 11.97 -18.80
C VAL A 393 -7.81 12.76 -19.83
N SER A 394 -9.09 12.45 -20.01
CA SER A 394 -9.98 13.24 -20.87
C SER A 394 -10.30 14.58 -20.22
N LEU A 395 -10.24 15.66 -20.98
CA LEU A 395 -10.73 16.99 -20.57
C LEU A 395 -11.93 17.41 -21.41
N SER A 396 -12.59 16.44 -22.04
CA SER A 396 -13.74 16.65 -22.92
C SER A 396 -14.85 15.68 -22.54
N ASN A 397 -16.09 16.15 -22.54
CA ASN A 397 -17.25 15.34 -22.14
C ASN A 397 -17.74 14.36 -23.22
N ASP A 398 -17.18 14.42 -24.43
CA ASP A 398 -17.60 13.65 -25.61
C ASP A 398 -16.45 12.89 -26.30
N LEU A 399 -15.40 12.54 -25.55
CA LEU A 399 -14.25 11.82 -26.10
C LEU A 399 -14.64 10.37 -26.40
N LYS A 400 -14.77 10.04 -27.69
CA LYS A 400 -15.00 8.67 -28.16
C LYS A 400 -13.69 8.09 -28.63
N LEU A 401 -13.33 6.93 -28.09
CA LEU A 401 -12.09 6.23 -28.39
C LEU A 401 -12.39 4.85 -28.97
N GLU A 402 -11.86 4.56 -30.16
CA GLU A 402 -11.87 3.21 -30.73
C GLU A 402 -10.68 2.42 -30.17
N ILE A 403 -10.95 1.33 -29.46
CA ILE A 403 -9.94 0.58 -28.72
C ILE A 403 -9.05 -0.21 -29.65
N SER A 404 -7.74 -0.04 -29.50
CA SER A 404 -6.70 -0.74 -30.26
C SER A 404 -5.91 -1.76 -29.43
N ALA A 405 -5.79 -1.54 -28.11
CA ALA A 405 -5.20 -2.50 -27.19
C ALA A 405 -5.77 -2.33 -25.76
N ILE A 406 -5.82 -3.44 -25.02
CA ILE A 406 -6.36 -3.53 -23.66
C ILE A 406 -5.34 -4.14 -22.69
N GLY A 407 -5.45 -3.78 -21.41
CA GLY A 407 -4.65 -4.36 -20.33
C GLY A 407 -3.14 -4.32 -20.60
N THR A 408 -2.47 -5.47 -20.50
CA THR A 408 -1.02 -5.63 -20.68
C THR A 408 -0.53 -5.39 -22.11
N GLN A 409 -1.44 -5.28 -23.09
CA GLN A 409 -1.09 -5.04 -24.49
C GLN A 409 -0.97 -3.55 -24.85
N THR A 410 -1.49 -2.65 -23.99
CA THR A 410 -1.33 -1.19 -24.12
C THR A 410 0.13 -0.76 -24.01
N LYS A 411 0.52 0.43 -24.49
CA LYS A 411 1.89 0.96 -24.33
C LYS A 411 2.27 1.06 -22.86
N LEU A 412 1.39 1.64 -22.05
CA LEU A 412 1.56 1.74 -20.61
C LEU A 412 1.60 0.34 -19.97
N GLY A 413 0.68 -0.55 -20.36
CA GLY A 413 0.60 -1.92 -19.87
C GLY A 413 1.81 -2.78 -20.25
N LYS A 414 2.40 -2.61 -21.44
CA LYS A 414 3.63 -3.27 -21.87
C LYS A 414 4.83 -2.78 -21.08
N ASN A 415 4.93 -1.47 -20.87
CA ASN A 415 5.99 -0.89 -20.04
C ASN A 415 5.87 -1.41 -18.59
N LEU A 416 4.68 -1.33 -18.00
CA LEU A 416 4.40 -1.85 -16.66
C LEU A 416 4.60 -3.37 -16.57
N SER A 417 4.21 -4.16 -17.57
CA SER A 417 4.38 -5.62 -17.57
C SER A 417 5.83 -6.05 -17.77
N ALA A 418 6.59 -5.36 -18.64
CA ALA A 418 8.02 -5.58 -18.81
C ALA A 418 8.77 -5.25 -17.51
N ILE A 419 8.27 -4.28 -16.77
CA ILE A 419 8.72 -3.92 -15.44
C ILE A 419 8.33 -5.00 -14.43
N GLU A 420 7.06 -5.35 -14.30
CA GLU A 420 6.55 -6.34 -13.33
C GLU A 420 7.18 -7.71 -13.53
N ASN A 421 7.38 -8.14 -14.77
CA ASN A 421 8.08 -9.39 -15.07
C ASN A 421 9.56 -9.34 -14.64
N ASN A 422 10.19 -8.17 -14.61
CA ASN A 422 11.53 -7.99 -14.03
C ASN A 422 11.50 -7.85 -12.50
N THR A 423 10.40 -7.37 -11.91
CA THR A 423 10.22 -7.27 -10.45
C THR A 423 9.83 -8.60 -9.81
N ILE A 424 9.04 -9.44 -10.48
CA ILE A 424 8.68 -10.81 -10.04
C ILE A 424 9.94 -11.72 -10.03
N VAL A 425 10.92 -11.43 -10.89
CA VAL A 425 12.23 -12.10 -10.91
C VAL A 425 13.15 -11.60 -9.78
N LYS A 426 12.82 -10.53 -9.05
CA LYS A 426 13.48 -10.19 -7.77
C LYS A 426 12.97 -11.13 -6.67
N ASN A 427 13.21 -12.44 -6.81
CA ASN A 427 13.19 -13.37 -5.69
C ASN A 427 14.62 -13.89 -5.57
N PRO A 428 15.35 -13.47 -4.53
CA PRO A 428 15.06 -14.10 -3.25
C PRO A 428 15.24 -13.20 -2.03
N ALA A 429 14.23 -13.22 -1.17
CA ALA A 429 14.44 -13.01 0.25
C ALA A 429 15.56 -13.97 0.72
N ASN A 430 16.75 -13.39 0.92
CA ASN A 430 18.01 -14.02 1.32
C ASN A 430 18.39 -15.33 0.58
N VAL A 431 19.03 -15.21 -0.60
CA VAL A 431 19.91 -16.29 -1.15
C VAL A 431 20.79 -16.84 -0.02
N TRP A 432 21.30 -15.95 0.83
CA TRP A 432 22.28 -16.30 1.85
C TRP A 432 21.71 -17.20 2.96
N ALA A 433 20.54 -16.88 3.52
CA ALA A 433 19.90 -17.70 4.54
C ALA A 433 19.47 -19.06 3.97
N GLN A 434 18.91 -19.07 2.75
CA GLN A 434 18.56 -20.33 2.07
C GLN A 434 19.79 -21.16 1.71
N LYS A 435 20.88 -20.52 1.26
CA LYS A 435 22.17 -21.17 0.96
C LYS A 435 22.81 -21.76 2.20
N ILE A 436 22.83 -21.02 3.31
CA ILE A 436 23.28 -21.55 4.62
C ILE A 436 22.42 -22.73 5.02
N SER A 437 21.08 -22.58 4.99
CA SER A 437 20.14 -23.64 5.36
C SER A 437 20.36 -24.92 4.55
N ARG A 438 20.63 -24.79 3.25
CA ARG A 438 20.98 -25.92 2.37
C ARG A 438 22.24 -26.63 2.83
N TYR A 439 23.35 -25.92 3.00
CA TYR A 439 24.61 -26.54 3.45
C TYR A 439 24.50 -27.12 4.85
N PHE A 440 23.78 -26.45 5.74
CA PHE A 440 23.52 -26.91 7.10
C PHE A 440 22.73 -28.22 7.12
N THR A 441 21.66 -28.29 6.31
CA THR A 441 20.83 -29.49 6.11
C THR A 441 21.68 -30.67 5.61
N ILE A 442 22.52 -30.44 4.61
CA ILE A 442 23.44 -31.47 4.09
C ILE A 442 24.38 -31.94 5.21
N GLY A 443 24.95 -31.01 5.99
CA GLY A 443 25.83 -31.33 7.12
C GLY A 443 25.17 -32.24 8.15
N ILE A 444 23.92 -31.97 8.53
CA ILE A 444 23.16 -32.78 9.49
C ILE A 444 22.92 -34.20 8.96
N ILE A 445 22.57 -34.34 7.68
CA ILE A 445 22.35 -35.65 7.06
C ILE A 445 23.66 -36.44 7.06
N VAL A 446 24.78 -35.83 6.70
CA VAL A 446 26.11 -36.46 6.74
C VAL A 446 26.46 -36.91 8.16
N LEU A 447 26.27 -36.05 9.16
CA LEU A 447 26.52 -36.40 10.56
C LEU A 447 25.62 -37.54 11.05
N SER A 448 24.36 -37.58 10.61
CA SER A 448 23.42 -38.66 10.94
C SER A 448 23.87 -39.99 10.33
N ILE A 449 24.37 -39.99 9.09
CA ILE A 449 24.93 -41.18 8.44
C ILE A 449 26.19 -41.65 9.18
N VAL A 450 27.07 -40.73 9.58
CA VAL A 450 28.27 -41.06 10.35
C VAL A 450 27.91 -41.69 11.70
N ALA A 451 26.94 -41.13 12.42
CA ALA A 451 26.45 -41.68 13.68
C ALA A 451 25.85 -43.09 13.49
N LEU A 452 25.17 -43.34 12.37
CA LEU A 452 24.65 -44.66 12.02
C LEU A 452 25.78 -45.66 11.76
N ILE A 453 26.78 -45.30 10.96
CA ILE A 453 27.94 -46.15 10.65
C ILE A 453 28.69 -46.51 11.94
N GLN A 454 28.89 -45.52 12.82
CA GLN A 454 29.54 -45.76 14.12
C GLN A 454 28.77 -46.78 14.97
N GLY A 455 27.44 -46.70 15.02
CA GLY A 455 26.61 -47.65 15.78
C GLY A 455 26.62 -49.06 15.22
N LEU A 456 26.64 -49.18 13.89
CA LEU A 456 26.81 -50.47 13.23
C LEU A 456 28.18 -51.08 13.53
N TYR A 457 29.23 -50.25 13.64
CA TYR A 457 30.58 -50.70 13.98
C TYR A 457 30.74 -51.11 15.44
N THR A 458 30.14 -50.35 16.38
CA THR A 458 30.22 -50.66 17.83
C THR A 458 29.22 -51.71 18.29
N GLY A 459 28.22 -52.06 17.46
CA GLY A 459 27.14 -52.99 17.79
C GLY A 459 26.01 -52.37 18.63
N ASP A 460 26.14 -51.12 19.06
CA ASP A 460 25.14 -50.40 19.86
C ASP A 460 24.25 -49.52 18.94
N VAL A 461 23.45 -50.20 18.14
CA VAL A 461 22.58 -49.58 17.13
C VAL A 461 21.51 -48.71 17.79
N SER A 462 20.98 -49.14 18.94
CA SER A 462 19.98 -48.40 19.71
C SER A 462 20.49 -47.02 20.13
N LYS A 463 21.73 -46.94 20.63
CA LYS A 463 22.32 -45.67 21.06
C LYS A 463 22.65 -44.75 19.89
N SER A 464 23.04 -45.29 18.74
CA SER A 464 23.19 -44.48 17.53
C SER A 464 21.87 -43.91 17.02
N PHE A 465 20.75 -44.61 17.21
CA PHE A 465 19.44 -44.08 16.85
C PHE A 465 19.04 -42.87 17.70
N GLU A 466 19.33 -42.90 19.00
CA GLU A 466 19.12 -41.74 19.88
C GLU A 466 19.89 -40.51 19.39
N VAL A 467 21.16 -40.70 19.02
CA VAL A 467 22.01 -39.62 18.51
C VAL A 467 21.51 -39.09 17.18
N ILE A 468 21.13 -39.96 16.24
CA ILE A 468 20.58 -39.56 14.95
C ILE A 468 19.32 -38.74 15.14
N LEU A 469 18.39 -39.21 15.98
CA LEU A 469 17.14 -38.51 16.23
C LEU A 469 17.39 -37.16 16.93
N ALA A 470 18.29 -37.09 17.91
CA ALA A 470 18.68 -35.85 18.55
C ALA A 470 19.34 -34.86 17.56
N ILE A 471 20.24 -35.32 16.69
CA ILE A 471 20.90 -34.49 15.65
C ILE A 471 19.88 -33.94 14.65
N LEU A 472 18.96 -34.78 14.16
CA LEU A 472 17.94 -34.36 13.19
C LEU A 472 16.96 -33.35 13.79
N ILE A 473 16.61 -33.49 15.08
CA ILE A 473 15.73 -32.57 15.80
C ILE A 473 16.44 -31.26 16.12
N VAL A 474 17.56 -31.28 16.85
CA VAL A 474 18.31 -30.08 17.24
C VAL A 474 18.84 -29.34 16.01
N GLY A 475 19.25 -30.08 14.98
CA GLY A 475 19.79 -29.52 13.75
C GLY A 475 18.78 -28.74 12.92
N CYS A 476 17.48 -28.72 13.21
CA CYS A 476 16.54 -28.00 12.32
C CYS A 476 16.95 -26.52 12.16
N PRO A 477 17.18 -26.03 10.92
CA PRO A 477 17.46 -24.62 10.67
C PRO A 477 16.18 -23.75 10.70
N CYS A 478 15.16 -24.17 11.46
CA CYS A 478 13.85 -23.56 11.58
C CYS A 478 13.95 -22.05 11.91
N ALA A 479 14.85 -21.68 12.83
CA ALA A 479 15.11 -20.31 13.22
C ALA A 479 15.65 -19.42 12.07
N PHE A 480 16.44 -19.97 11.14
CA PHE A 480 16.99 -19.22 10.00
C PHE A 480 15.90 -18.83 9.01
N ALA A 481 15.00 -19.76 8.70
CA ALA A 481 13.93 -19.55 7.75
C ALA A 481 12.87 -18.56 8.28
N MET A 482 12.65 -18.53 9.60
CA MET A 482 11.63 -17.70 10.23
C MET A 482 12.12 -16.30 10.64
N ALA A 483 13.42 -16.13 10.91
CA ALA A 483 13.96 -14.85 11.39
C ALA A 483 13.69 -13.70 10.43
N THR A 484 13.95 -13.89 9.13
CA THR A 484 13.78 -12.87 8.09
C THR A 484 12.36 -12.33 7.99
N PRO A 485 11.33 -13.16 7.70
CA PRO A 485 9.97 -12.65 7.52
C PRO A 485 9.43 -11.99 8.79
N ILE A 486 9.76 -12.48 9.99
CA ILE A 486 9.31 -11.87 11.25
C ILE A 486 9.94 -10.50 11.46
N VAL A 487 11.26 -10.38 11.30
CA VAL A 487 11.95 -9.09 11.49
C VAL A 487 11.44 -8.08 10.47
N VAL A 488 11.35 -8.46 9.20
CA VAL A 488 10.90 -7.55 8.14
C VAL A 488 9.44 -7.13 8.36
N ALA A 489 8.51 -8.06 8.55
CA ALA A 489 7.10 -7.75 8.77
C ALA A 489 6.88 -6.84 10.00
N THR A 490 7.56 -7.12 11.11
CA THR A 490 7.44 -6.28 12.32
C THR A 490 8.01 -4.87 12.12
N ARG A 491 9.02 -4.70 11.25
CA ARG A 491 9.59 -3.40 10.90
C ARG A 491 8.76 -2.64 9.88
N ILE A 492 8.17 -3.30 8.90
CA ILE A 492 7.18 -2.70 7.99
C ILE A 492 5.98 -2.19 8.79
N ASN A 493 5.44 -3.00 9.71
CA ASN A 493 4.36 -2.55 10.59
C ASN A 493 4.76 -1.35 11.44
N LYS A 494 6.02 -1.29 11.89
CA LYS A 494 6.52 -0.13 12.62
C LYS A 494 6.65 1.12 11.74
N LEU A 495 7.15 0.97 10.51
CA LEU A 495 7.23 2.06 9.53
C LEU A 495 5.85 2.62 9.18
N LYS A 496 4.83 1.76 9.08
CA LYS A 496 3.44 2.17 8.90
C LYS A 496 2.95 3.12 9.99
N SER A 497 3.35 2.91 11.25
CA SER A 497 3.02 3.83 12.36
C SER A 497 3.68 5.21 12.26
N TYR A 498 4.70 5.37 11.42
CA TYR A 498 5.33 6.65 11.08
C TYR A 498 4.83 7.23 9.75
N GLY A 499 3.80 6.64 9.13
CA GLY A 499 3.29 7.07 7.83
C GLY A 499 4.17 6.64 6.64
N ILE A 500 5.06 5.65 6.83
CA ILE A 500 5.91 5.09 5.76
C ILE A 500 5.34 3.74 5.34
N TYR A 501 4.91 3.63 4.09
CA TYR A 501 4.28 2.43 3.54
C TYR A 501 5.28 1.71 2.63
N VAL A 502 5.69 0.51 3.02
CA VAL A 502 6.62 -0.34 2.24
C VAL A 502 5.81 -1.41 1.52
N LYS A 503 5.92 -1.48 0.20
CA LYS A 503 5.22 -2.49 -0.60
C LYS A 503 5.99 -3.80 -0.67
N ASN A 504 7.31 -3.71 -0.81
CA ASN A 504 8.19 -4.87 -0.98
C ASN A 504 9.13 -5.03 0.21
N GLU A 505 9.14 -6.23 0.79
CA GLU A 505 10.02 -6.62 1.89
C GLU A 505 11.51 -6.46 1.53
N LEU A 506 11.86 -6.70 0.26
CA LEU A 506 13.22 -6.60 -0.25
C LEU A 506 13.77 -5.19 -0.21
N SER A 507 12.91 -4.18 -0.28
CA SER A 507 13.34 -2.78 -0.29
C SER A 507 14.08 -2.41 1.00
N LEU A 508 13.70 -2.99 2.15
CA LEU A 508 14.43 -2.79 3.41
C LEU A 508 15.81 -3.46 3.41
N GLU A 509 15.98 -4.56 2.68
CA GLU A 509 17.28 -5.22 2.54
C GLU A 509 18.17 -4.45 1.56
N GLU A 510 17.64 -4.08 0.39
CA GLU A 510 18.38 -3.32 -0.64
C GLU A 510 18.81 -1.94 -0.15
N LEU A 511 18.00 -1.27 0.69
CA LEU A 511 18.39 -0.02 1.35
C LEU A 511 19.67 -0.14 2.19
N ASN A 512 20.01 -1.33 2.70
CA ASN A 512 21.26 -1.54 3.43
C ASN A 512 22.49 -1.68 2.51
N ASN A 513 22.26 -1.92 1.23
CA ASN A 513 23.30 -2.06 0.22
C ASN A 513 23.40 -0.81 -0.67
N ALA A 514 22.54 0.19 -0.45
CA ALA A 514 22.51 1.45 -1.16
C ALA A 514 23.91 2.09 -1.19
N LYS A 515 24.42 2.30 -2.41
CA LYS A 515 25.67 3.03 -2.67
C LYS A 515 25.38 4.40 -3.25
N ASN A 516 24.35 4.50 -4.10
CA ASN A 516 23.96 5.71 -4.78
C ASN A 516 22.53 6.08 -4.38
N ILE A 517 22.26 7.37 -4.20
CA ILE A 517 20.91 7.90 -4.09
C ILE A 517 20.72 9.03 -5.09
N ILE A 518 19.66 8.93 -5.88
CA ILE A 518 19.25 9.95 -6.85
C ILE A 518 18.04 10.66 -6.26
N PHE A 519 18.16 11.96 -6.04
CA PHE A 519 17.03 12.83 -5.70
C PHE A 519 16.52 13.52 -6.95
N ASP A 520 15.21 13.54 -7.13
CA ASP A 520 14.60 14.58 -7.94
C ASP A 520 14.63 15.93 -7.21
N LYS A 521 14.59 17.01 -7.97
CA LYS A 521 14.61 18.37 -7.41
C LYS A 521 13.22 18.82 -6.99
N THR A 522 12.26 18.78 -7.91
CA THR A 522 10.97 19.48 -7.76
C THR A 522 10.02 18.63 -6.93
N GLY A 523 9.37 19.20 -5.92
CA GLY A 523 8.48 18.45 -5.01
C GLY A 523 9.19 17.51 -4.03
N THR A 524 10.43 17.10 -4.32
CA THR A 524 11.27 16.22 -3.48
C THR A 524 12.18 17.01 -2.53
N LEU A 525 13.32 17.53 -2.97
CA LEU A 525 14.21 18.35 -2.12
C LEU A 525 13.66 19.76 -1.88
N THR A 526 12.77 20.18 -2.77
CA THR A 526 12.06 21.46 -2.72
C THR A 526 10.61 21.25 -2.31
N LYS A 527 9.92 22.33 -1.95
CA LYS A 527 8.51 22.27 -1.55
C LYS A 527 7.57 22.11 -2.74
N GLY A 528 8.04 22.29 -3.98
CA GLY A 528 7.17 22.35 -5.16
C GLY A 528 6.24 23.57 -5.14
N LYS A 529 6.59 24.59 -4.34
CA LYS A 529 5.78 25.80 -4.13
C LYS A 529 6.59 27.00 -4.56
N PHE A 530 6.37 27.41 -5.81
CA PHE A 530 7.03 28.56 -6.41
C PHE A 530 6.59 29.87 -5.73
N ALA A 531 7.54 30.76 -5.52
CA ALA A 531 7.32 32.11 -5.01
C ALA A 531 8.16 33.11 -5.81
N VAL A 532 7.64 34.32 -5.98
CA VAL A 532 8.39 35.43 -6.58
C VAL A 532 9.39 35.95 -5.55
N SER A 533 10.68 35.81 -5.83
CA SER A 533 11.77 36.27 -4.95
C SER A 533 12.09 37.74 -5.16
N SER A 534 12.06 38.20 -6.41
CA SER A 534 12.30 39.58 -6.78
C SER A 534 11.46 39.99 -7.98
N PHE A 535 11.04 41.25 -7.96
CA PHE A 535 10.35 41.93 -9.05
C PHE A 535 11.19 43.14 -9.45
N THR A 536 11.36 43.35 -10.74
CA THR A 536 12.06 44.52 -11.27
C THR A 536 11.22 45.13 -12.37
N ASN A 537 10.76 46.36 -12.14
CA ASN A 537 10.10 47.18 -13.13
C ASN A 537 11.18 47.80 -14.05
N GLN A 538 10.98 47.66 -15.36
CA GLN A 538 11.87 48.14 -16.41
C GLN A 538 11.17 49.13 -17.35
N SER A 539 9.98 49.61 -16.98
CA SER A 539 9.15 50.51 -17.77
C SER A 539 8.79 51.79 -17.02
N ASP A 540 8.18 52.73 -17.73
CA ASP A 540 7.65 53.98 -17.15
C ASP A 540 6.29 53.79 -16.44
N LEU A 541 5.69 52.59 -16.52
CA LEU A 541 4.45 52.25 -15.82
C LEU A 541 4.69 52.11 -14.32
N SER A 542 3.66 52.37 -13.52
CA SER A 542 3.75 52.15 -12.07
C SER A 542 3.85 50.66 -11.74
N ASP A 543 4.51 50.33 -10.63
CA ASP A 543 4.58 48.94 -10.12
C ASP A 543 3.18 48.33 -9.93
N GLU A 544 2.21 49.15 -9.52
CA GLU A 544 0.81 48.73 -9.34
C GLU A 544 0.14 48.35 -10.66
N GLU A 545 0.36 49.12 -11.73
CA GLU A 545 -0.17 48.81 -13.06
C GLU A 545 0.43 47.52 -13.63
N ILE A 546 1.73 47.33 -13.47
CA ILE A 546 2.41 46.11 -13.92
C ILE A 546 1.89 44.87 -13.17
N LEU A 547 1.70 44.98 -11.86
CA LEU A 547 1.18 43.88 -11.05
C LEU A 547 -0.30 43.61 -11.36
N ALA A 548 -1.10 44.64 -11.67
CA ALA A 548 -2.48 44.48 -12.13
C ALA A 548 -2.55 43.77 -13.50
N LEU A 549 -1.70 44.17 -14.46
CA LEU A 549 -1.56 43.50 -15.75
C LEU A 549 -1.11 42.04 -15.58
N THR A 550 -0.10 41.81 -14.74
CA THR A 550 0.43 40.48 -14.45
C THR A 550 -0.63 39.57 -13.83
N PHE A 551 -1.37 40.09 -12.85
CA PHE A 551 -2.48 39.37 -12.21
C PHE A 551 -3.57 39.00 -13.22
N THR A 552 -3.95 39.95 -14.09
CA THR A 552 -5.02 39.80 -15.08
C THR A 552 -4.65 38.75 -16.13
N LEU A 553 -3.46 38.86 -16.72
CA LEU A 553 -2.97 37.91 -17.72
C LEU A 553 -2.90 36.49 -17.13
N GLU A 554 -2.30 36.34 -15.95
CA GLU A 554 -2.12 35.02 -15.32
C GLU A 554 -3.42 34.42 -14.74
N ARG A 555 -4.57 35.12 -14.77
CA ARG A 555 -5.88 34.51 -14.45
C ARG A 555 -6.24 33.39 -15.41
N ALA A 556 -5.85 33.50 -16.67
CA ALA A 556 -6.11 32.48 -17.69
C ALA A 556 -5.25 31.21 -17.51
N ALA A 557 -4.14 31.28 -16.76
CA ALA A 557 -3.20 30.18 -16.60
C ALA A 557 -3.35 29.43 -15.26
N GLN A 558 -3.26 28.09 -15.34
CA GLN A 558 -3.29 27.17 -14.18
C GLN A 558 -1.89 26.66 -13.77
N HIS A 559 -0.81 27.23 -14.33
CA HIS A 559 0.56 26.79 -14.04
C HIS A 559 0.99 27.16 -12.59
N PRO A 560 1.80 26.36 -11.88
CA PRO A 560 2.31 26.70 -10.55
C PRO A 560 3.02 28.07 -10.47
N ILE A 561 3.72 28.46 -11.55
CA ILE A 561 4.29 29.80 -11.74
C ILE A 561 3.21 30.88 -11.81
N ALA A 562 2.12 30.66 -12.55
CA ALA A 562 0.99 31.58 -12.63
C ALA A 562 0.37 31.82 -11.25
N PHE A 563 0.23 30.76 -10.44
CA PHE A 563 -0.22 30.88 -9.05
C PHE A 563 0.73 31.74 -8.20
N ALA A 564 2.05 31.57 -8.37
CA ALA A 564 3.04 32.38 -7.66
C ALA A 564 2.94 33.87 -8.04
N LEU A 565 2.83 34.18 -9.33
CA LEU A 565 2.68 35.54 -9.86
C LEU A 565 1.36 36.18 -9.43
N LYS A 566 0.24 35.44 -9.51
CA LYS A 566 -1.07 35.91 -9.03
C LYS A 566 -1.05 36.22 -7.54
N LYS A 567 -0.47 35.32 -6.73
CA LYS A 567 -0.38 35.51 -5.28
C LYS A 567 0.49 36.71 -4.93
N TYR A 568 1.64 36.86 -5.58
CA TYR A 568 2.54 37.99 -5.37
C TYR A 568 1.86 39.32 -5.75
N SER A 569 1.24 39.36 -6.93
CA SER A 569 0.54 40.55 -7.43
C SER A 569 -0.62 40.94 -6.52
N LYS A 570 -1.47 39.98 -6.12
CA LYS A 570 -2.60 40.21 -5.21
C LYS A 570 -2.18 40.67 -3.81
N GLN A 571 -1.03 40.23 -3.31
CA GLN A 571 -0.50 40.69 -2.01
C GLN A 571 0.00 42.13 -2.04
N LYS A 572 0.44 42.62 -3.20
CA LYS A 572 0.98 43.97 -3.38
C LYS A 572 -0.10 44.96 -3.82
N LEU A 573 -1.11 44.52 -4.56
CA LEU A 573 -2.31 45.27 -4.92
C LEU A 573 -3.21 45.42 -3.69
N SER A 574 -2.98 46.47 -2.89
CA SER A 574 -3.68 46.66 -1.61
C SER A 574 -4.99 47.46 -1.72
N ASN A 575 -5.23 48.17 -2.84
CA ASN A 575 -6.43 49.01 -3.03
C ASN A 575 -6.69 49.44 -4.50
N THR A 576 -6.13 48.73 -5.47
CA THR A 576 -6.22 49.11 -6.89
C THR A 576 -7.52 48.59 -7.50
N ASP A 577 -8.28 49.47 -8.18
CA ASP A 577 -9.49 49.08 -8.90
C ASP A 577 -9.12 48.25 -10.14
N LEU A 578 -9.50 46.97 -10.13
CA LEU A 578 -9.25 46.03 -11.23
C LEU A 578 -10.33 46.10 -12.33
N SER A 579 -11.36 46.94 -12.17
CA SER A 579 -12.46 47.09 -13.12
C SER A 579 -11.99 47.39 -14.55
N LYS A 580 -10.90 48.15 -14.71
CA LYS A 580 -10.27 48.46 -16.02
C LYS A 580 -9.78 47.21 -16.76
N TYR A 581 -9.57 46.10 -16.06
CA TYR A 581 -8.97 44.88 -16.59
C TYR A 581 -9.89 43.65 -16.52
N GLU A 582 -11.16 43.82 -16.11
CA GLU A 582 -12.10 42.68 -15.94
C GLU A 582 -12.51 42.01 -17.26
N ASP A 583 -12.60 42.78 -18.35
CA ASP A 583 -13.05 42.28 -19.67
C ASP A 583 -11.89 41.72 -20.54
N ILE A 584 -10.67 41.64 -20.01
CA ILE A 584 -9.51 41.20 -20.78
C ILE A 584 -9.47 39.68 -20.87
N VAL A 585 -9.53 39.19 -22.10
CA VAL A 585 -9.36 37.77 -22.42
C VAL A 585 -7.91 37.53 -22.79
N ALA A 586 -7.19 36.83 -21.91
CA ALA A 586 -5.81 36.40 -22.16
C ALA A 586 -5.76 34.99 -22.77
N GLU A 587 -4.95 34.83 -23.80
CA GLU A 587 -4.68 33.56 -24.49
C GLU A 587 -3.41 32.91 -23.93
N VAL A 588 -3.48 31.64 -23.56
CA VAL A 588 -2.31 30.88 -23.08
C VAL A 588 -1.57 30.27 -24.28
N ILE A 589 -0.32 30.70 -24.50
CA ILE A 589 0.57 30.17 -25.54
C ILE A 589 1.42 29.05 -24.96
N THR A 590 1.13 27.82 -25.38
CA THR A 590 1.86 26.60 -24.99
C THR A 590 3.36 26.74 -25.16
N GLY A 591 4.11 26.48 -24.08
CA GLY A 591 5.57 26.46 -24.07
C GLY A 591 6.21 27.83 -23.88
N LYS A 592 5.43 28.91 -24.00
CA LYS A 592 5.95 30.27 -24.06
C LYS A 592 5.41 31.16 -22.94
N GLY A 593 4.10 31.10 -22.66
CA GLY A 593 3.47 31.85 -21.55
C GLY A 593 2.07 32.37 -21.88
N VAL A 594 1.69 33.57 -21.45
CA VAL A 594 0.33 34.11 -21.60
C VAL A 594 0.33 35.44 -22.35
N LYS A 595 -0.55 35.63 -23.33
CA LYS A 595 -0.63 36.82 -24.17
C LYS A 595 -2.02 37.45 -24.07
N ALA A 596 -2.12 38.78 -24.05
CA ALA A 596 -3.38 39.47 -24.33
C ALA A 596 -3.12 40.76 -25.09
N GLN A 597 -4.12 41.20 -25.86
CA GLN A 597 -4.12 42.51 -26.47
C GLN A 597 -4.98 43.44 -25.62
N ILE A 598 -4.42 44.57 -25.19
CA ILE A 598 -5.10 45.57 -24.38
C ILE A 598 -4.94 46.90 -25.10
N GLU A 599 -6.05 47.47 -25.56
CA GLU A 599 -6.04 48.62 -26.49
C GLU A 599 -5.19 48.31 -27.74
N ASP A 600 -4.17 49.12 -28.06
CA ASP A 600 -3.28 48.94 -29.20
C ASP A 600 -1.98 48.17 -28.87
N THR A 601 -1.77 47.79 -27.60
CA THR A 601 -0.53 47.17 -27.13
C THR A 601 -0.69 45.67 -26.90
N THR A 602 0.28 44.89 -27.35
CA THR A 602 0.34 43.45 -27.09
C THR A 602 1.14 43.16 -25.82
N TYR A 603 0.48 42.65 -24.79
CA TYR A 603 1.14 42.19 -23.57
C TYR A 603 1.38 40.68 -23.59
N PHE A 604 2.56 40.25 -23.15
CA PHE A 604 2.93 38.85 -23.08
C PHE A 604 3.74 38.56 -21.82
N ILE A 605 3.41 37.52 -21.07
CA ILE A 605 4.22 37.01 -19.96
C ILE A 605 4.86 35.71 -20.42
N GLY A 606 6.17 35.57 -20.31
CA GLY A 606 6.88 34.37 -20.73
C GLY A 606 8.29 34.25 -20.19
N LYS A 607 9.12 33.38 -20.76
CA LYS A 607 10.52 33.22 -20.36
C LYS A 607 11.31 34.52 -20.61
N GLY A 608 12.03 35.02 -19.61
CA GLY A 608 12.89 36.20 -19.70
C GLY A 608 14.25 35.93 -20.37
N ILE A 609 15.12 36.95 -20.36
CA ILE A 609 16.47 36.89 -20.96
C ILE A 609 17.42 36.03 -20.12
N LEU A 610 17.30 36.08 -18.79
CA LEU A 610 18.08 35.26 -17.86
C LEU A 610 17.31 33.99 -17.47
N ASP A 611 18.03 32.90 -17.16
CA ASP A 611 17.41 31.65 -16.73
C ASP A 611 16.69 31.80 -15.38
N ALA A 612 15.52 31.16 -15.27
CA ALA A 612 14.57 31.25 -14.14
C ALA A 612 13.92 32.64 -13.92
N GLU A 613 14.00 33.53 -14.90
CA GLU A 613 13.20 34.75 -14.95
C GLU A 613 11.96 34.57 -15.85
N ILE A 614 10.83 35.06 -15.35
CA ILE A 614 9.62 35.30 -16.13
C ILE A 614 9.60 36.79 -16.45
N ALA A 615 9.45 37.17 -17.71
CA ALA A 615 9.35 38.55 -18.14
C ALA A 615 7.94 38.87 -18.60
N LEU A 616 7.48 40.08 -18.28
CA LEU A 616 6.32 40.73 -18.90
C LEU A 616 6.85 41.62 -20.03
N PHE A 617 6.28 41.44 -21.22
CA PHE A 617 6.60 42.13 -22.45
C PHE A 617 5.42 43.01 -22.86
N ALA A 618 5.70 44.19 -23.42
CA ALA A 618 4.79 45.02 -24.18
C ALA A 618 5.38 45.23 -25.58
N ASP A 619 4.69 44.79 -26.63
CA ASP A 619 5.16 44.83 -28.02
C ASP A 619 6.61 44.34 -28.20
N GLU A 620 6.90 43.18 -27.61
CA GLU A 620 8.23 42.51 -27.60
C GLU A 620 9.32 43.20 -26.77
N VAL A 621 9.03 44.33 -26.11
CA VAL A 621 9.94 44.99 -25.16
C VAL A 621 9.67 44.52 -23.75
N ILE A 622 10.70 44.14 -22.99
CA ILE A 622 10.54 43.74 -21.59
C ILE A 622 10.22 44.98 -20.74
N ILE A 623 9.08 44.93 -20.07
CA ILE A 623 8.61 45.99 -19.17
C ILE A 623 8.74 45.60 -17.69
N ALA A 624 8.80 44.30 -17.38
CA ALA A 624 9.13 43.83 -16.05
C ALA A 624 9.70 42.41 -16.04
N THR A 625 10.47 42.08 -15.00
CA THR A 625 10.99 40.73 -14.76
C THR A 625 10.67 40.25 -13.35
N PHE A 626 10.23 39.01 -13.26
CA PHE A 626 9.90 38.27 -12.05
C PHE A 626 10.86 37.10 -11.91
N LYS A 627 11.64 37.10 -10.83
CA LYS A 627 12.46 35.95 -10.48
C LYS A 627 11.65 34.99 -9.63
N ILE A 628 11.55 33.74 -10.08
CA ILE A 628 10.76 32.72 -9.40
C ILE A 628 11.69 31.68 -8.78
N GLU A 629 11.49 31.44 -7.49
CA GLU A 629 12.27 30.47 -6.74
C GLU A 629 11.35 29.39 -6.15
N ASP A 630 11.79 28.14 -6.24
CA ASP A 630 11.24 27.05 -5.44
C ASP A 630 12.08 26.92 -4.17
N SER A 631 11.43 27.01 -3.02
CA SER A 631 12.13 26.97 -1.74
C SER A 631 12.56 25.54 -1.40
N ILE A 632 13.83 25.38 -1.05
CA ILE A 632 14.35 24.12 -0.50
C ILE A 632 13.62 23.75 0.79
N ARG A 633 13.39 22.45 1.01
CA ARG A 633 12.90 21.96 2.31
C ARG A 633 13.98 22.17 3.37
N PRO A 634 13.64 22.65 4.57
CA PRO A 634 14.63 22.95 5.61
C PRO A 634 15.43 21.71 6.04
N GLU A 635 14.83 20.53 5.89
CA GLU A 635 15.40 19.24 6.29
C GLU A 635 16.39 18.67 5.26
N SER A 636 16.41 19.19 4.02
CA SER A 636 17.18 18.65 2.90
C SER A 636 18.67 18.59 3.22
N LYS A 637 19.23 19.67 3.77
CA LYS A 637 20.66 19.73 4.14
C LYS A 637 21.03 18.71 5.21
N GLU A 638 20.19 18.53 6.21
CA GLU A 638 20.44 17.57 7.28
C GLU A 638 20.30 16.12 6.78
N LEU A 639 19.40 15.86 5.84
CA LEU A 639 19.27 14.56 5.18
C LEU A 639 20.51 14.23 4.33
N VAL A 640 20.97 15.17 3.50
CA VAL A 640 22.17 15.01 2.67
C VAL A 640 23.40 14.71 3.54
N ASN A 641 23.61 15.50 4.60
CA ASN A 641 24.68 15.25 5.57
C ASN A 641 24.58 13.86 6.21
N PHE A 642 23.37 13.46 6.61
CA PHE A 642 23.12 12.13 7.19
C PHE A 642 23.48 10.99 6.22
N LEU A 643 23.25 11.16 4.92
CA LEU A 643 23.55 10.17 3.88
C LEU A 643 25.05 10.16 3.53
N GLN A 644 25.70 11.33 3.42
CA GLN A 644 27.15 11.43 3.20
C GLN A 644 27.97 10.77 4.31
N GLN A 645 27.57 10.95 5.57
CA GLN A 645 28.18 10.26 6.73
C GLN A 645 28.11 8.72 6.65
N ARG A 646 27.37 8.18 5.68
CA ARG A 646 27.16 6.75 5.47
C ARG A 646 27.85 6.25 4.20
N ASN A 647 28.67 7.09 3.57
CA ASN A 647 29.34 6.82 2.30
C ASN A 647 28.35 6.46 1.18
N ILE A 648 27.23 7.17 1.12
CA ILE A 648 26.28 7.07 0.00
C ILE A 648 26.55 8.26 -0.91
N ASP A 649 26.80 7.97 -2.18
CA ASP A 649 27.00 8.96 -3.23
C ASP A 649 25.65 9.57 -3.61
N ILE A 650 25.54 10.89 -3.51
CA ILE A 650 24.29 11.63 -3.71
C ILE A 650 24.33 12.30 -5.06
N HIS A 651 23.30 12.04 -5.85
CA HIS A 651 23.07 12.62 -7.17
C HIS A 651 21.79 13.45 -7.15
N LEU A 652 21.83 14.62 -7.75
CA LEU A 652 20.63 15.41 -8.03
C LEU A 652 20.33 15.26 -9.52
N SER A 653 19.12 14.82 -9.87
CA SER A 653 18.66 14.72 -11.25
C SER A 653 17.46 15.62 -11.44
N THR A 654 17.50 16.49 -12.45
CA THR A 654 16.41 17.44 -12.72
C THR A 654 16.36 17.81 -14.19
N GLY A 655 15.15 18.09 -14.69
CA GLY A 655 14.95 18.68 -16.03
C GLY A 655 15.28 20.16 -16.11
N ASP A 656 15.57 20.81 -14.97
CA ASP A 656 15.89 22.24 -14.91
C ASP A 656 17.35 22.50 -15.29
N ALA A 657 17.57 23.42 -16.25
CA ALA A 657 18.88 23.86 -16.72
C ALA A 657 19.57 24.89 -15.82
N SER A 658 18.82 25.48 -14.88
CA SER A 658 19.17 26.79 -14.33
C SER A 658 20.28 26.76 -13.27
N GLU A 659 20.94 27.92 -13.08
CA GLU A 659 21.77 28.22 -11.90
C GLU A 659 21.03 27.98 -10.57
N MET A 660 19.68 27.95 -10.59
CA MET A 660 18.87 27.60 -9.43
C MET A 660 19.05 26.14 -9.01
N ALA A 661 19.20 25.21 -9.96
CA ALA A 661 19.50 23.81 -9.64
C ALA A 661 20.86 23.68 -8.91
N LYS A 662 21.87 24.45 -9.35
CA LYS A 662 23.18 24.53 -8.68
C LYS A 662 23.08 25.18 -7.30
N LYS A 663 22.30 26.27 -7.16
CA LYS A 663 22.04 26.93 -5.87
C LYS A 663 21.39 25.96 -4.87
N ILE A 664 20.33 25.26 -5.27
CA ILE A 664 19.65 24.26 -4.44
C ILE A 664 20.60 23.13 -4.04
N ALA A 665 21.44 22.65 -4.98
CA ALA A 665 22.45 21.64 -4.67
C ALA A 665 23.46 22.13 -3.62
N ARG A 666 23.98 23.35 -3.75
CA ARG A 666 24.88 23.96 -2.74
C ARG A 666 24.20 24.13 -1.38
N GLU A 667 22.95 24.60 -1.36
CA GLU A 667 22.17 24.76 -0.13
C GLU A 667 21.89 23.40 0.56
N ALA A 668 21.62 22.37 -0.24
CA ALA A 668 21.47 21.00 0.23
C ALA A 668 22.80 20.37 0.66
N GLY A 669 23.95 20.87 0.20
CA GLY A 669 25.28 20.29 0.46
C GLY A 669 25.68 19.18 -0.51
N ILE A 670 25.10 19.15 -1.72
CA ILE A 670 25.40 18.21 -2.79
C ILE A 670 26.54 18.77 -3.65
N ASN A 671 27.52 17.93 -3.99
CA ASN A 671 28.65 18.33 -4.84
C ASN A 671 28.19 18.62 -6.27
N GLU A 672 28.73 19.66 -6.90
CA GLU A 672 28.37 20.05 -8.27
C GLU A 672 28.72 18.95 -9.29
N ALA A 673 29.73 18.12 -9.03
CA ALA A 673 30.09 16.99 -9.89
C ALA A 673 29.01 15.89 -9.95
N SER A 674 28.05 15.89 -9.03
CA SER A 674 26.95 14.91 -8.96
C SER A 674 25.61 15.49 -9.44
N LEU A 675 25.64 16.66 -10.10
CA LEU A 675 24.48 17.30 -10.70
C LEU A 675 24.24 16.76 -12.10
N ASN A 676 23.04 16.26 -12.34
CA ASN A 676 22.54 15.88 -13.65
C ASN A 676 21.37 16.83 -13.97
N ILE A 677 21.67 17.92 -14.66
CA ILE A 677 20.71 18.95 -15.08
C ILE A 677 20.21 18.66 -16.51
N GLU A 678 19.13 19.33 -16.92
CA GLU A 678 18.52 19.17 -18.26
C GLU A 678 18.13 17.72 -18.61
N GLN A 679 17.76 16.90 -17.62
CA GLN A 679 17.44 15.50 -17.86
C GLN A 679 15.98 15.29 -18.28
N SER A 680 15.80 14.64 -19.44
CA SER A 680 14.56 13.97 -19.84
C SER A 680 14.28 12.71 -19.01
N PRO A 681 13.03 12.22 -18.95
CA PRO A 681 12.68 10.98 -18.26
C PRO A 681 13.54 9.77 -18.69
N GLU A 682 13.88 9.66 -19.98
CA GLU A 682 14.73 8.60 -20.53
C GLU A 682 16.18 8.71 -20.00
N GLN A 683 16.70 9.93 -19.89
CA GLN A 683 18.05 10.17 -19.35
C GLN A 683 18.11 9.91 -17.84
N LYS A 684 17.03 10.18 -17.10
CA LYS A 684 16.89 9.79 -15.68
C LYS A 684 16.93 8.27 -15.53
N LEU A 685 16.23 7.56 -16.42
CA LEU A 685 16.25 6.09 -16.48
C LEU A 685 17.66 5.56 -16.82
N GLU A 686 18.36 6.16 -17.78
CA GLU A 686 19.72 5.79 -18.15
C GLU A 686 20.71 6.00 -16.98
N LEU A 687 20.58 7.12 -16.25
CA LEU A 687 21.36 7.36 -15.04
C LEU A 687 21.14 6.27 -13.98
N ALA A 688 19.88 5.89 -13.74
CA ALA A 688 19.53 4.81 -12.82
C ALA A 688 20.09 3.45 -13.29
N ASN A 689 20.20 3.22 -14.60
CA ASN A 689 20.79 1.99 -15.18
C ASN A 689 22.30 1.90 -15.03
N ARG A 690 23.00 3.04 -15.11
CA ARG A 690 24.46 3.09 -15.07
C ARG A 690 25.02 2.87 -13.66
N LEU A 691 24.25 3.23 -12.64
CA LEU A 691 24.67 3.19 -11.24
C LEU A 691 24.27 1.86 -10.58
N GLU A 692 25.08 1.39 -9.63
CA GLU A 692 24.78 0.20 -8.83
C GLU A 692 24.11 0.56 -7.49
N ASN A 693 23.21 -0.30 -7.02
CA ASN A 693 22.53 -0.20 -5.72
C ASN A 693 21.91 1.20 -5.52
N VAL A 694 21.05 1.57 -6.46
CA VAL A 694 20.48 2.91 -6.59
C VAL A 694 19.19 3.01 -5.78
N VAL A 695 19.12 4.03 -4.93
CA VAL A 695 17.87 4.49 -4.33
C VAL A 695 17.38 5.70 -5.11
N PHE A 696 16.17 5.67 -5.67
CA PHE A 696 15.58 6.84 -6.32
C PHE A 696 14.52 7.47 -5.41
N VAL A 697 14.58 8.79 -5.24
CA VAL A 697 13.60 9.55 -4.44
C VAL A 697 12.96 10.61 -5.32
N GLY A 698 11.63 10.55 -5.47
CA GLY A 698 10.87 11.43 -6.35
C GLY A 698 9.42 11.63 -5.90
N ASP A 699 8.65 12.37 -6.68
CA ASP A 699 7.20 12.55 -6.51
C ASP A 699 6.37 11.53 -7.31
N GLY A 700 7.01 10.74 -8.18
CA GLY A 700 6.43 9.59 -8.86
C GLY A 700 5.69 9.88 -10.17
N ASP A 701 5.53 11.14 -10.57
CA ASP A 701 4.82 11.51 -11.81
C ASP A 701 5.80 11.43 -13.01
N ASN A 702 6.78 12.34 -13.06
CA ASN A 702 7.76 12.41 -14.16
C ASN A 702 8.90 11.39 -14.05
N ASP A 703 9.03 10.75 -12.89
CA ASP A 703 10.16 9.88 -12.54
C ASP A 703 9.80 8.39 -12.49
N ALA A 704 8.56 8.05 -12.84
CA ALA A 704 8.02 6.71 -12.65
C ALA A 704 8.92 5.61 -13.24
N LEU A 705 9.44 5.81 -14.46
CA LEU A 705 10.30 4.84 -15.14
C LEU A 705 11.65 4.65 -14.44
N ALA A 706 12.30 5.75 -14.02
CA ALA A 706 13.57 5.70 -13.30
C ALA A 706 13.42 5.09 -11.90
N MET A 707 12.31 5.42 -11.22
CA MET A 707 11.94 4.86 -9.92
C MET A 707 11.79 3.35 -9.99
N ILE A 708 10.97 2.87 -10.91
CA ILE A 708 10.74 1.45 -11.13
C ILE A 708 12.05 0.69 -11.39
N LYS A 709 12.98 1.27 -12.15
CA LYS A 709 14.22 0.60 -12.52
C LYS A 709 15.24 0.54 -11.38
N SER A 710 15.17 1.48 -10.44
CA SER A 710 16.07 1.53 -9.29
C SER A 710 15.98 0.27 -8.41
N ASN A 711 16.97 0.08 -7.53
CA ASN A 711 16.89 -1.00 -6.55
C ASN A 711 15.76 -0.72 -5.57
N VAL A 712 15.70 0.52 -5.07
CA VAL A 712 14.64 0.97 -4.17
C VAL A 712 14.15 2.35 -4.59
N SER A 713 12.85 2.47 -4.78
CA SER A 713 12.20 3.75 -5.08
C SER A 713 11.35 4.27 -3.92
N ILE A 714 11.46 5.57 -3.65
CA ILE A 714 10.74 6.26 -2.58
C ILE A 714 9.93 7.41 -3.19
N ALA A 715 8.61 7.35 -3.07
CA ALA A 715 7.70 8.44 -3.46
C ALA A 715 7.34 9.30 -2.23
N ILE A 716 7.45 10.62 -2.34
CA ILE A 716 7.20 11.57 -1.25
C ILE A 716 6.13 12.57 -1.66
N GLY A 717 5.09 12.75 -0.83
CA GLY A 717 4.02 13.73 -1.07
C GLY A 717 3.19 13.47 -2.33
N ALA A 718 3.39 12.32 -2.96
CA ALA A 718 2.78 11.92 -4.20
C ALA A 718 1.30 11.58 -4.03
N GLN A 719 0.51 11.81 -5.09
CA GLN A 719 -0.86 11.29 -5.17
C GLN A 719 -0.81 9.76 -5.03
N ALA A 720 -1.73 9.22 -4.23
CA ALA A 720 -1.73 7.80 -3.87
C ALA A 720 -1.69 6.91 -5.12
N ASP A 721 -2.48 7.22 -6.14
CA ASP A 721 -2.63 6.42 -7.36
C ASP A 721 -1.32 6.26 -8.15
N ILE A 722 -0.54 7.34 -8.25
CA ILE A 722 0.73 7.38 -8.97
C ILE A 722 1.80 6.63 -8.16
N ALA A 723 1.92 6.96 -6.87
CA ALA A 723 2.87 6.32 -5.98
C ALA A 723 2.62 4.81 -5.88
N LEU A 724 1.37 4.39 -5.84
CA LEU A 724 0.99 2.97 -5.74
C LEU A 724 1.39 2.15 -6.97
N ARG A 725 1.70 2.78 -8.11
CA ARG A 725 2.14 2.10 -9.34
C ARG A 725 3.65 2.16 -9.55
N SER A 726 4.31 3.26 -9.17
CA SER A 726 5.70 3.53 -9.58
C SER A 726 6.77 3.36 -8.49
N CYS A 727 6.40 3.24 -7.20
CA CYS A 727 7.38 3.16 -6.11
C CYS A 727 7.35 1.87 -5.28
N ASP A 728 8.47 1.56 -4.62
CA ASP A 728 8.55 0.49 -3.62
C ASP A 728 8.10 0.96 -2.22
N ILE A 729 8.35 2.23 -1.93
CA ILE A 729 8.07 2.87 -0.64
C ILE A 729 7.31 4.17 -0.88
N TYR A 730 6.14 4.29 -0.25
CA TYR A 730 5.28 5.47 -0.33
C TYR A 730 5.26 6.23 1.00
N MET A 731 5.46 7.54 0.94
CA MET A 731 5.39 8.48 2.06
C MET A 731 4.40 9.60 1.72
N PRO A 732 3.15 9.56 2.23
CA PRO A 732 2.18 10.62 1.99
C PRO A 732 2.58 11.95 2.62
N GLN A 733 3.32 11.89 3.73
CA GLN A 733 3.80 13.07 4.44
C GLN A 733 5.01 13.67 3.71
N GLU A 734 5.00 14.99 3.52
CA GLU A 734 6.09 15.70 2.87
C GLU A 734 7.30 16.02 3.79
N ASP A 735 7.65 15.10 4.70
CA ASP A 735 8.76 15.24 5.67
C ASP A 735 9.95 14.36 5.27
N LEU A 736 11.06 15.00 4.89
CA LEU A 736 12.27 14.29 4.46
C LEU A 736 12.98 13.55 5.60
N ASN A 737 12.69 13.86 6.86
CA ASN A 737 13.25 13.13 7.99
C ASN A 737 12.79 11.68 8.04
N LEU A 738 11.65 11.37 7.44
CA LEU A 738 11.14 10.01 7.34
C LEU A 738 12.08 9.11 6.54
N ILE A 739 12.84 9.65 5.58
CA ILE A 739 13.90 8.91 4.89
C ILE A 739 15.01 8.51 5.88
N LYS A 740 15.40 9.39 6.81
CA LYS A 740 16.38 9.04 7.86
C LYS A 740 15.84 7.91 8.76
N VAL A 741 14.55 7.97 9.10
CA VAL A 741 13.87 6.92 9.88
C VAL A 741 13.91 5.59 9.12
N LEU A 742 13.59 5.61 7.83
CA LEU A 742 13.62 4.45 6.95
C LEU A 742 15.01 3.79 6.92
N PHE A 743 16.08 4.55 6.66
CA PHE A 743 17.46 4.03 6.67
C PHE A 743 17.88 3.47 8.03
N LYS A 744 17.46 4.11 9.14
CA LYS A 744 17.71 3.59 10.50
C LYS A 744 17.00 2.25 10.75
N VAL A 745 15.75 2.13 10.30
CA VAL A 745 14.98 0.89 10.40
C VAL A 745 15.58 -0.20 9.54
N ALA A 746 15.98 0.10 8.29
CA ALA A 746 16.64 -0.84 7.39
C ALA A 746 17.90 -1.43 8.04
N ARG A 747 18.76 -0.60 8.66
CA ARG A 747 19.93 -1.10 9.42
C ARG A 747 19.56 -1.95 10.61
N ASN A 748 18.49 -1.57 11.31
CA ASN A 748 18.02 -2.36 12.44
C ASN A 748 17.56 -3.76 12.00
N VAL A 749 16.94 -3.89 10.83
CA VAL A 749 16.63 -5.18 10.19
C VAL A 749 17.93 -5.98 10.04
N LYS A 750 18.93 -5.46 9.32
CA LYS A 750 20.21 -6.15 9.06
C LYS A 750 20.92 -6.58 10.35
N GLY A 751 20.99 -5.69 11.35
CA GLY A 751 21.60 -5.99 12.65
C GLY A 751 20.84 -7.06 13.44
N THR A 752 19.51 -7.02 13.42
CA THR A 752 18.67 -8.02 14.09
C THR A 752 18.77 -9.38 13.42
N LEU A 753 18.77 -9.42 12.08
CA LEU A 753 18.97 -10.66 11.32
C LEU A 753 20.33 -11.30 11.61
N ARG A 754 21.41 -10.52 11.59
CA ARG A 754 22.76 -11.02 11.92
C ARG A 754 22.81 -11.61 13.34
N ARG A 755 22.17 -10.95 14.31
CA ARG A 755 22.08 -11.44 15.68
C ARG A 755 21.27 -12.74 15.78
N ASN A 756 20.13 -12.83 15.11
CA ASN A 756 19.29 -14.02 15.12
C ASN A 756 20.00 -15.22 14.47
N ILE A 757 20.69 -14.99 13.35
CA ILE A 757 21.53 -16.00 12.69
C ILE A 757 22.62 -16.48 13.65
N MET A 758 23.32 -15.57 14.33
CA MET A 758 24.34 -15.93 15.31
C MET A 758 23.76 -16.77 16.46
N PHE A 759 22.60 -16.40 17.02
CA PHE A 759 21.95 -17.21 18.04
C PHE A 759 21.59 -18.62 17.54
N ALA A 760 21.00 -18.71 16.35
CA ALA A 760 20.61 -19.99 15.74
C ALA A 760 21.82 -20.90 15.47
N VAL A 761 22.91 -20.35 14.91
CA VAL A 761 24.15 -21.12 14.64
C VAL A 761 24.76 -21.63 15.95
N THR A 762 24.97 -20.75 16.92
CA THR A 762 25.59 -21.11 18.20
C THR A 762 24.79 -22.20 18.92
N TYR A 763 23.46 -22.05 18.92
CA TYR A 763 22.56 -23.01 19.54
C TYR A 763 22.65 -24.39 18.89
N ASN A 764 22.54 -24.44 17.56
CA ASN A 764 22.52 -25.72 16.85
C ASN A 764 23.89 -26.41 16.90
N ILE A 765 25.00 -25.68 16.81
CA ILE A 765 26.35 -26.26 16.96
C ILE A 765 26.51 -26.85 18.38
N ALA A 766 26.12 -26.11 19.41
CA ALA A 766 26.23 -26.58 20.79
C ALA A 766 25.37 -27.83 21.02
N GLY A 767 24.12 -27.81 20.57
CA GLY A 767 23.22 -28.95 20.75
C GLY A 767 23.62 -30.17 19.91
N ILE A 768 24.11 -30.01 18.67
CA ILE A 768 24.65 -31.13 17.88
C ILE A 768 25.89 -31.73 18.57
N THR A 769 26.79 -30.89 19.09
CA THR A 769 27.97 -31.36 19.82
C THR A 769 27.56 -32.17 21.04
N LEU A 770 26.60 -31.68 21.83
CA LEU A 770 26.10 -32.38 23.00
C LEU A 770 25.33 -33.68 22.65
N ALA A 771 24.65 -33.72 21.50
CA ALA A 771 24.02 -34.93 20.98
C ALA A 771 25.07 -35.99 20.58
N LEU A 772 26.15 -35.58 19.91
CA LEU A 772 27.27 -36.46 19.57
C LEU A 772 28.00 -36.98 20.83
N MET A 773 28.01 -36.21 21.91
CA MET A 773 28.54 -36.64 23.21
C MET A 773 27.56 -37.52 24.02
N HIS A 774 26.39 -37.85 23.48
CA HIS A 774 25.31 -38.58 24.17
C HIS A 774 24.79 -37.90 25.45
N ILE A 775 24.94 -36.57 25.57
CA ILE A 775 24.48 -35.80 26.73
C ILE A 775 22.99 -35.42 26.58
N ILE A 776 22.54 -35.18 25.35
CA ILE A 776 21.17 -34.74 25.04
C ILE A 776 20.40 -35.87 24.37
N THR A 777 19.24 -36.21 24.94
CA THR A 777 18.29 -37.18 24.35
C THR A 777 17.33 -36.49 23.35
N PRO A 778 16.60 -37.25 22.52
CA PRO A 778 15.59 -36.70 21.61
C PRO A 778 14.53 -35.83 22.30
N LEU A 779 14.14 -36.14 23.53
CA LEU A 779 13.21 -35.33 24.32
C LEU A 779 13.80 -33.96 24.67
N HIS A 780 15.05 -33.93 25.14
CA HIS A 780 15.76 -32.67 25.39
C HIS A 780 15.85 -31.85 24.11
N ALA A 781 16.20 -32.48 22.97
CA ALA A 781 16.23 -31.84 21.67
C ALA A 781 14.89 -31.20 21.26
N ALA A 782 13.78 -31.91 21.49
CA ALA A 782 12.43 -31.46 21.17
C ALA A 782 11.99 -30.25 22.01
N ILE A 783 12.49 -30.08 23.23
CA ILE A 783 12.24 -28.92 24.09
C ILE A 783 13.15 -27.75 23.71
N LEU A 784 14.43 -28.05 23.43
CA LEU A 784 15.46 -27.09 23.10
C LEU A 784 15.13 -26.31 21.79
N MET A 785 14.68 -27.00 20.75
CA MET A 785 14.35 -26.36 19.47
C MET A 785 13.30 -25.21 19.55
N PRO A 786 12.15 -25.36 20.22
CA PRO A 786 11.19 -24.27 20.42
C PRO A 786 11.77 -23.10 21.22
N ILE A 787 12.62 -23.36 22.23
CA ILE A 787 13.28 -22.30 23.00
C ILE A 787 14.21 -21.46 22.11
N SER A 788 14.94 -22.09 21.19
CA SER A 788 15.76 -21.39 20.19
C SER A 788 14.91 -20.50 19.29
N SER A 789 13.78 -21.04 18.79
CA SER A 789 12.84 -20.30 17.94
C SER A 789 12.19 -19.13 18.70
N LEU A 790 11.82 -19.33 19.96
CA LEU A 790 11.29 -18.29 20.84
C LEU A 790 12.32 -17.20 21.11
N THR A 791 13.60 -17.57 21.31
CA THR A 791 14.69 -16.61 21.49
C THR A 791 14.84 -15.70 20.28
N VAL A 792 14.79 -16.27 19.07
CA VAL A 792 14.80 -15.49 17.81
C VAL A 792 13.57 -14.60 17.69
N LEU A 793 12.39 -15.08 18.06
CA LEU A 793 11.16 -14.29 18.05
C LEU A 793 11.24 -13.10 19.01
N LEU A 794 11.62 -13.35 20.27
CA LEU A 794 11.82 -12.30 21.28
C LEU A 794 12.89 -11.31 20.85
N SER A 795 14.01 -11.79 20.30
CA SER A 795 15.06 -10.93 19.77
C SER A 795 14.60 -10.05 18.61
N SER A 796 13.60 -10.50 17.85
CA SER A 796 13.02 -9.75 16.72
C SER A 796 12.06 -8.64 17.18
N THR A 797 11.31 -8.90 18.25
CA THR A 797 10.25 -8.00 18.76
C THR A 797 10.71 -7.04 19.86
N LEU A 798 11.53 -7.48 20.82
CA LEU A 798 12.02 -6.67 21.96
C LEU A 798 12.66 -5.33 21.54
N PRO A 799 13.48 -5.23 20.47
CA PRO A 799 14.05 -3.96 20.05
C PRO A 799 13.01 -2.89 19.65
N LEU A 800 11.76 -3.27 19.38
CA LEU A 800 10.68 -2.34 19.05
C LEU A 800 10.13 -1.61 20.28
N ILE A 801 10.11 -2.27 21.45
CA ILE A 801 9.48 -1.76 22.68
C ILE A 801 10.20 -0.49 23.20
N GLY A 802 11.48 -0.31 22.83
CA GLY A 802 12.27 0.89 23.15
C GLY A 802 12.59 1.80 21.96
N PHE A 803 12.10 1.47 20.75
CA PHE A 803 12.48 2.16 19.52
C PHE A 803 11.94 3.59 19.48
N ASP A 804 10.70 3.80 19.92
CA ASP A 804 10.07 5.13 19.98
C ASP A 804 10.80 6.07 20.92
N LYS A 805 11.24 5.59 22.09
CA LYS A 805 11.99 6.39 23.07
C LYS A 805 13.34 6.86 22.54
N ARG A 806 14.00 6.07 21.69
CA ARG A 806 15.29 6.44 21.06
C ARG A 806 15.12 7.39 19.87
N MET A 807 14.01 7.30 19.14
CA MET A 807 13.67 8.24 18.09
C MET A 807 13.23 9.60 18.66
N LEU A 808 12.41 9.61 19.73
CA LEU A 808 11.95 10.82 20.40
C LEU A 808 13.07 11.57 21.15
N LYS A 809 14.08 10.86 21.70
CA LYS A 809 15.26 11.50 22.32
C LYS A 809 16.09 12.34 21.34
N ASN A 810 15.99 12.07 20.04
CA ASN A 810 16.68 12.86 19.01
C ASN A 810 15.85 14.04 18.48
N LYS A 811 14.57 14.18 18.85
CA LYS A 811 13.78 15.40 18.57
C LYS A 811 14.02 16.53 19.59
N GLY A 812 14.64 16.24 20.73
CA GLY A 812 14.87 17.20 21.83
C GLY A 812 16.31 17.68 22.02
N LYS A 813 17.21 17.41 21.05
CA LYS A 813 18.62 17.84 21.09
C LYS A 813 19.11 18.50 19.78
N SER A 814 18.19 18.85 18.88
CA SER A 814 18.48 19.68 17.69
C SER A 814 18.02 21.10 17.94
#